data_AF-A0A0P7BHY4-F1
#
_entry.id   AF-A0A0P7BHY4-F1
#
_cell.length_a   1.000
_cell.length_b   1.000
_cell.length_c   1.000
_cell.angle_alpha   90.00
_cell.angle_beta   90.00
_cell.angle_gamma   90.00
#
_symmetry.space_group_name_H-M   'P 1'
#
loop_
_entity.id
_entity.type
_entity.pdbx_description
1 polymer ?
#
loop_
_entity_poly.entity_id
_entity_poly.type
_entity_poly.pdbx_seq_one_letter_code
_entity_poly.pdbx_strand_id
1 'polypeptide(L)'
;MSDEFSLFTSLRHDPRLREVPRKGLTGVGWNFENESSLYMLDFHRDRMLKAAAHWKWQPAVDVLDGGDGLQNLSRLIQDVVGPCLTNPLRLRIVVSREGEIKVQKFDTSELPLENLLPTRLPPPGSSLVQGDPKREYQFTLLVDRAETSRSEYTHYKTTKRAMYDSARERAKISPIDLKEALVINRDDGSVMEGTITTPYFWRNDQWVTPPVATKFSWDSGSGGQDGTSRRWALARSVTLYLRDSGSADAKQGPNTFTGLPVASFFYSENMESMIQEGRQHYVQKRFRPALEQFTRAMKLCPCTRGIKRERCTCKNFEKVALEGGSIFKEAMYNCKCSVGKTFNKCDNYLHVQALDYRAATFEAIPDLGRAQKDAEWILELAPRLLDGYLRLGKIARLLKKYEFAWTVYNAGIEVGQQLGNPTNAKMKALHTLRQPLHLRYSRRDPLKNPQEIVQRFFHFMDLATLVYVSGNPEPDPPWLTGITTRRCLRVSKDWKQYLTSRGNERLWRSLIFKQQPSNRPAPRAESLKKLVSYSGNDVRDLAIEDVLRFGLTQSKFIVLLKGSRHMRTLTLHGSTDAKIEMPERPGVFTELTHVHMVEFLALHINFLGPLLRNVSESLQSLHLAGLPQFGSRTSLDFPTLPMLKILRLEEHERPYPLRLELFEFVSKTPQLQQLWLSDVQLGSTDLSHDQIDTAWGDLKTVVVKKNGRLDTETADNFRRLISIQRGKTLQYIDLDFTWRLDRYGPLEFKLPRTMPNQQPAEDSANEFTHINYYEDLRSLRLSRNTGSPANLQEIISPALAAGKLHTLDIVFPLDDHGMREGAASSQHLQDYAWLRSASSIRNLGLFEFRFRSNPRDDLDMMLPDFLASFPNLEVIELDSSFYVDGEFASFVKAILRATKLRKIYQRTVHGVMLDQLTALAAKSGVQMVWGQRECQWPAPLEE
;
A
#
# COMPACT_ATOMS: atom_id res chain seq x y z
N MET A 1 -28.98 -25.60 31.55
CA MET A 1 -30.31 -25.84 30.94
C MET A 1 -30.21 -25.35 29.50
N SER A 2 -30.68 -26.09 28.51
CA SER A 2 -30.77 -25.58 27.14
C SER A 2 -32.08 -24.81 26.99
N ASP A 3 -32.01 -23.55 26.57
CA ASP A 3 -33.22 -22.77 26.26
C ASP A 3 -34.01 -23.48 25.16
N GLU A 4 -35.25 -23.87 25.48
CA GLU A 4 -36.12 -24.55 24.53
C GLU A 4 -36.70 -23.54 23.53
N PHE A 5 -36.40 -23.72 22.25
CA PHE A 5 -36.95 -22.91 21.17
C PHE A 5 -37.20 -23.74 19.92
N SER A 6 -37.90 -23.16 18.95
CA SER A 6 -38.18 -23.75 17.64
C SER A 6 -37.85 -22.75 16.54
N LEU A 7 -37.54 -23.24 15.34
CA LEU A 7 -37.45 -22.40 14.15
C LEU A 7 -38.85 -22.10 13.64
N PHE A 8 -39.08 -20.95 13.02
CA PHE A 8 -40.37 -20.70 12.39
C PHE A 8 -40.34 -19.77 11.17
N THR A 9 -41.40 -19.88 10.38
CA THR A 9 -41.72 -18.93 9.33
C THR A 9 -43.17 -18.49 9.34
N SER A 10 -43.38 -17.22 8.96
CA SER A 10 -44.68 -16.70 8.55
C SER A 10 -44.65 -16.57 7.03
N LEU A 11 -45.45 -17.38 6.33
CA LEU A 11 -45.59 -17.41 4.87
C LEU A 11 -47.02 -16.97 4.50
N ARG A 12 -47.21 -16.32 3.34
CA ARG A 12 -48.55 -15.99 2.82
C ARG A 12 -49.01 -17.08 1.85
N HIS A 13 -50.19 -17.65 2.11
CA HIS A 13 -50.97 -18.33 1.08
C HIS A 13 -51.88 -17.29 0.42
N ASP A 14 -51.83 -17.16 -0.91
CA ASP A 14 -52.69 -16.27 -1.67
C ASP A 14 -53.01 -16.90 -3.04
N PRO A 15 -54.28 -17.24 -3.35
CA PRO A 15 -54.64 -17.85 -4.63
C PRO A 15 -54.20 -17.05 -5.85
N ARG A 16 -54.11 -15.71 -5.77
CA ARG A 16 -53.71 -14.83 -6.87
C ARG A 16 -52.26 -15.04 -7.33
N LEU A 17 -51.41 -15.65 -6.50
CA LEU A 17 -50.03 -15.96 -6.88
C LEU A 17 -49.94 -17.04 -7.98
N ARG A 18 -50.98 -17.83 -8.20
CA ARG A 18 -51.08 -18.75 -9.36
C ARG A 18 -51.14 -18.01 -10.70
N GLU A 19 -51.51 -16.73 -10.71
CA GLU A 19 -51.52 -15.90 -11.91
C GLU A 19 -50.11 -15.45 -12.34
N VAL A 20 -49.09 -15.59 -11.50
CA VAL A 20 -47.75 -15.00 -11.72
C VAL A 20 -47.06 -15.53 -12.99
N PRO A 21 -46.96 -16.85 -13.24
CA PRO A 21 -46.39 -17.36 -14.49
C PRO A 21 -47.26 -16.98 -15.70
N ARG A 22 -48.59 -17.05 -15.53
CA ARG A 22 -49.58 -16.76 -16.59
C ARG A 22 -49.60 -15.29 -17.04
N LYS A 23 -49.21 -14.36 -16.15
CA LYS A 23 -49.09 -12.92 -16.43
C LYS A 23 -47.77 -12.52 -17.10
N GLY A 24 -46.90 -13.48 -17.44
CA GLY A 24 -45.62 -13.21 -18.12
C GLY A 24 -44.64 -12.36 -17.30
N LEU A 25 -44.81 -12.32 -15.98
CA LEU A 25 -43.94 -11.56 -15.09
C LEU A 25 -42.59 -12.25 -14.99
N THR A 26 -41.53 -11.65 -15.53
CA THR A 26 -40.17 -12.19 -15.38
C THR A 26 -39.68 -12.02 -13.93
N GLY A 27 -38.94 -13.00 -13.42
CA GLY A 27 -38.53 -13.04 -12.02
C GLY A 27 -37.64 -14.23 -11.66
N VAL A 28 -37.37 -14.35 -10.36
CA VAL A 28 -36.56 -15.41 -9.74
C VAL A 28 -37.34 -15.95 -8.54
N GLY A 29 -37.37 -17.27 -8.40
CA GLY A 29 -37.92 -17.96 -7.25
C GLY A 29 -39.35 -18.48 -7.42
N TRP A 30 -39.79 -19.23 -6.41
CA TRP A 30 -40.88 -20.22 -6.47
C TRP A 30 -42.11 -19.83 -7.31
N ASN A 31 -42.69 -18.63 -7.11
CA ASN A 31 -43.92 -18.22 -7.80
C ASN A 31 -43.75 -17.87 -9.28
N PHE A 32 -42.52 -17.70 -9.77
CA PHE A 32 -42.23 -17.48 -11.19
C PHE A 32 -42.02 -18.81 -11.93
N GLU A 33 -41.53 -19.82 -11.21
CA GLU A 33 -41.22 -21.16 -11.73
C GLU A 33 -42.39 -22.15 -11.59
N ASN A 34 -43.31 -21.91 -10.64
CA ASN A 34 -44.40 -22.81 -10.30
C ASN A 34 -45.75 -22.08 -10.22
N GLU A 35 -46.82 -22.69 -10.73
CA GLU A 35 -48.19 -22.21 -10.50
C GLU A 35 -48.63 -22.51 -9.05
N SER A 36 -48.22 -21.65 -8.12
CA SER A 36 -48.37 -21.89 -6.68
C SER A 36 -48.96 -20.69 -5.95
N SER A 37 -49.91 -20.97 -5.06
CA SER A 37 -50.46 -20.00 -4.11
C SER A 37 -49.57 -19.76 -2.88
N LEU A 38 -48.39 -20.38 -2.80
CA LEU A 38 -47.44 -20.25 -1.69
C LEU A 38 -46.39 -19.19 -1.99
N TYR A 39 -46.42 -18.07 -1.27
CA TYR A 39 -45.50 -16.94 -1.46
C TYR A 39 -44.06 -17.29 -1.08
N MET A 40 -43.14 -17.25 -2.04
CA MET A 40 -41.68 -17.41 -1.87
C MET A 40 -41.27 -18.66 -1.06
N LEU A 41 -41.91 -19.80 -1.34
CA LEU A 41 -41.73 -21.04 -0.56
C LEU A 41 -40.27 -21.48 -0.44
N ASP A 42 -39.53 -21.36 -1.54
CA ASP A 42 -38.08 -21.51 -1.66
C ASP A 42 -37.31 -20.67 -0.62
N PHE A 43 -37.45 -19.34 -0.65
CA PHE A 43 -36.77 -18.46 0.31
C PHE A 43 -37.19 -18.79 1.75
N HIS A 44 -38.47 -19.14 1.96
CA HIS A 44 -39.03 -19.50 3.26
C HIS A 44 -38.50 -20.84 3.80
N ARG A 45 -38.31 -21.86 2.96
CA ARG A 45 -37.57 -23.09 3.28
C ARG A 45 -36.14 -22.73 3.65
N ASP A 46 -35.42 -22.01 2.78
CA ASP A 46 -34.00 -21.72 2.95
C ASP A 46 -33.70 -21.04 4.28
N ARG A 47 -34.58 -20.15 4.74
CA ARG A 47 -34.39 -19.44 6.02
C ARG A 47 -34.51 -20.39 7.22
N MET A 48 -35.29 -21.46 7.11
CA MET A 48 -35.37 -22.52 8.13
C MET A 48 -34.17 -23.47 8.01
N LEU A 49 -33.82 -23.90 6.79
CA LEU A 49 -32.68 -24.78 6.52
C LEU A 49 -31.34 -24.17 6.99
N LYS A 50 -31.07 -22.90 6.67
CA LYS A 50 -29.90 -22.16 7.17
C LYS A 50 -29.82 -22.13 8.69
N ALA A 51 -30.96 -21.95 9.37
CA ALA A 51 -31.03 -21.88 10.81
C ALA A 51 -30.86 -23.27 11.47
N ALA A 52 -31.44 -24.32 10.88
CA ALA A 52 -31.25 -25.70 11.31
C ALA A 52 -29.77 -26.12 11.17
N ALA A 53 -29.13 -25.78 10.04
CA ALA A 53 -27.71 -26.01 9.83
C ALA A 53 -26.83 -25.24 10.83
N HIS A 54 -27.17 -23.99 11.15
CA HIS A 54 -26.43 -23.17 12.13
C HIS A 54 -26.42 -23.80 13.52
N TRP A 55 -27.58 -24.21 14.04
CA TRP A 55 -27.69 -24.89 15.34
C TRP A 55 -27.46 -26.41 15.29
N LYS A 56 -27.04 -26.95 14.13
CA LYS A 56 -26.76 -28.39 13.90
C LYS A 56 -27.94 -29.32 14.23
N TRP A 57 -29.16 -28.89 13.89
CA TRP A 57 -30.38 -29.67 14.05
C TRP A 57 -30.54 -30.63 12.87
N GLN A 58 -29.72 -31.68 12.81
CA GLN A 58 -29.62 -32.56 11.65
C GLN A 58 -30.99 -33.11 11.17
N PRO A 59 -31.90 -33.61 12.02
CA PRO A 59 -33.22 -34.06 11.56
C PRO A 59 -34.05 -32.96 10.89
N ALA A 60 -33.92 -31.71 11.33
CA ALA A 60 -34.56 -30.56 10.70
C ALA A 60 -33.84 -30.09 9.42
N VAL A 61 -32.55 -30.41 9.24
CA VAL A 61 -31.85 -30.26 7.96
C VAL A 61 -32.34 -31.31 6.97
N ASP A 62 -32.34 -32.58 7.37
CA ASP A 62 -32.70 -33.74 6.53
C ASP A 62 -34.13 -33.62 5.96
N VAL A 63 -35.08 -33.11 6.75
CA VAL A 63 -36.48 -32.89 6.31
C VAL A 63 -36.65 -31.66 5.40
N LEU A 64 -35.73 -30.69 5.45
CA LEU A 64 -35.84 -29.43 4.70
C LEU A 64 -34.98 -29.34 3.44
N ASP A 65 -33.89 -30.09 3.33
CA ASP A 65 -32.88 -29.92 2.27
C ASP A 65 -33.33 -30.42 0.88
N GLY A 66 -32.55 -30.08 -0.15
CA GLY A 66 -32.69 -30.60 -1.51
C GLY A 66 -33.95 -30.13 -2.24
N GLY A 67 -34.33 -30.87 -3.30
CA GLY A 67 -35.63 -30.69 -3.96
C GLY A 67 -36.77 -31.30 -3.13
N ASP A 68 -36.52 -32.43 -2.50
CA ASP A 68 -37.55 -33.22 -1.82
C ASP A 68 -38.07 -32.55 -0.55
N GLY A 69 -37.20 -31.92 0.27
CA GLY A 69 -37.64 -31.14 1.42
C GLY A 69 -38.54 -29.95 1.05
N LEU A 70 -38.29 -29.32 -0.12
CA LEU A 70 -39.14 -28.25 -0.65
C LEU A 70 -40.49 -28.77 -1.15
N GLN A 71 -40.52 -29.94 -1.82
CA GLN A 71 -41.75 -30.59 -2.25
C GLN A 71 -42.57 -31.14 -1.08
N ASN A 72 -41.92 -31.76 -0.08
CA ASN A 72 -42.52 -32.23 1.16
C ASN A 72 -43.19 -31.07 1.91
N LEU A 73 -42.48 -29.95 2.06
CA LEU A 73 -43.02 -28.73 2.67
C LEU A 73 -44.21 -28.18 1.86
N SER A 74 -44.14 -28.18 0.53
CA SER A 74 -45.25 -27.75 -0.35
C SER A 74 -46.50 -28.63 -0.14
N ARG A 75 -46.35 -29.96 -0.15
CA ARG A 75 -47.44 -30.92 0.09
C ARG A 75 -48.05 -30.74 1.49
N LEU A 76 -47.24 -30.77 2.54
CA LEU A 76 -47.69 -30.60 3.93
C LEU A 76 -48.49 -29.29 4.13
N ILE A 77 -48.07 -28.20 3.48
CA ILE A 77 -48.83 -26.95 3.52
C ILE A 77 -50.16 -27.09 2.75
N GLN A 78 -50.17 -27.69 1.56
CA GLN A 78 -51.39 -27.87 0.76
C GLN A 78 -52.41 -28.76 1.47
N ASP A 79 -51.96 -29.87 2.07
CA ASP A 79 -52.78 -30.78 2.88
C ASP A 79 -53.44 -30.06 4.06
N VAL A 80 -52.66 -29.24 4.78
CA VAL A 80 -53.19 -28.42 5.88
C VAL A 80 -54.12 -27.32 5.38
N VAL A 81 -53.81 -26.64 4.27
CA VAL A 81 -54.62 -25.54 3.71
C VAL A 81 -55.98 -26.06 3.23
N GLY A 82 -55.99 -27.08 2.36
CA GLY A 82 -57.18 -27.65 1.73
C GLY A 82 -57.54 -26.98 0.39
N PRO A 83 -58.25 -27.68 -0.53
CA PRO A 83 -58.37 -27.28 -1.93
C PRO A 83 -59.29 -26.07 -2.20
N CYS A 84 -60.22 -25.74 -1.30
CA CYS A 84 -61.32 -24.81 -1.57
C CYS A 84 -61.14 -23.37 -1.03
N LEU A 85 -59.94 -22.97 -0.61
CA LEU A 85 -59.70 -21.65 -0.03
C LEU A 85 -59.52 -20.55 -1.08
N THR A 86 -60.53 -19.70 -1.22
CA THR A 86 -60.50 -18.46 -2.01
C THR A 86 -59.75 -17.32 -1.32
N ASN A 87 -59.71 -17.32 0.01
CA ASN A 87 -59.20 -16.20 0.81
C ASN A 87 -57.72 -16.40 1.15
N PRO A 88 -56.91 -15.33 1.22
CA PRO A 88 -55.51 -15.43 1.60
C PRO A 88 -55.35 -15.71 3.10
N LEU A 89 -54.28 -16.42 3.46
CA LEU A 89 -53.94 -16.78 4.84
C LEU A 89 -52.48 -16.45 5.16
N ARG A 90 -52.21 -16.11 6.42
CA ARG A 90 -50.86 -16.08 6.99
C ARG A 90 -50.59 -17.39 7.71
N LEU A 91 -49.77 -18.25 7.11
CA LEU A 91 -49.40 -19.53 7.68
C LEU A 91 -48.17 -19.38 8.59
N ARG A 92 -48.26 -19.82 9.85
CA ARG A 92 -47.10 -19.96 10.74
C ARG A 92 -46.65 -21.41 10.72
N ILE A 93 -45.51 -21.67 10.09
CA ILE A 93 -44.87 -22.99 10.05
C ILE A 93 -43.80 -22.98 11.14
N VAL A 94 -43.81 -23.98 12.02
CA VAL A 94 -42.85 -24.15 13.12
C VAL A 94 -42.12 -25.48 12.91
N VAL A 95 -40.81 -25.49 13.11
CA VAL A 95 -39.96 -26.69 12.97
C VAL A 95 -39.20 -26.92 14.29
N SER A 96 -39.35 -28.13 14.85
CA SER A 96 -38.61 -28.54 16.05
C SER A 96 -37.16 -28.94 15.73
N ARG A 97 -36.39 -29.31 16.76
CA ARG A 97 -35.00 -29.80 16.60
C ARG A 97 -34.93 -31.22 16.03
N GLU A 98 -36.01 -31.97 16.23
CA GLU A 98 -36.27 -33.35 15.82
C GLU A 98 -36.86 -33.41 14.39
N GLY A 99 -37.06 -32.26 13.74
CA GLY A 99 -37.59 -32.17 12.38
C GLY A 99 -39.12 -32.16 12.28
N GLU A 100 -39.86 -32.15 13.40
CA GLU A 100 -41.31 -32.04 13.36
C GLU A 100 -41.76 -30.69 12.78
N ILE A 101 -42.57 -30.71 11.72
CA ILE A 101 -43.13 -29.50 11.09
C ILE A 101 -44.61 -29.35 11.44
N LYS A 102 -44.97 -28.23 12.07
CA LYS A 102 -46.35 -27.90 12.49
C LYS A 102 -46.80 -26.61 11.81
N VAL A 103 -47.94 -26.65 11.10
CA VAL A 103 -48.47 -25.52 10.33
C VAL A 103 -49.75 -24.97 10.98
N GLN A 104 -49.75 -23.69 11.34
CA GLN A 104 -50.89 -22.98 11.93
C GLN A 104 -51.47 -21.97 10.93
N LYS A 105 -52.79 -21.91 10.80
CA LYS A 105 -53.50 -20.92 9.97
C LYS A 105 -53.81 -19.66 10.78
N PHE A 106 -53.72 -18.50 10.14
CA PHE A 106 -54.24 -17.22 10.62
C PHE A 106 -54.81 -16.44 9.42
N ASP A 107 -55.89 -15.71 9.61
CA ASP A 107 -56.44 -14.85 8.57
C ASP A 107 -55.49 -13.68 8.24
N THR A 108 -55.60 -13.15 7.02
CA THR A 108 -54.85 -11.96 6.60
C THR A 108 -55.61 -11.22 5.50
N SER A 109 -55.43 -9.90 5.42
CA SER A 109 -56.14 -9.06 4.45
C SER A 109 -55.77 -9.43 3.01
N GLU A 110 -56.75 -9.30 2.11
CA GLU A 110 -56.52 -9.30 0.67
C GLU A 110 -55.58 -8.17 0.23
N LEU A 111 -54.80 -8.44 -0.83
CA LEU A 111 -53.84 -7.51 -1.39
C LEU A 111 -53.78 -7.58 -2.93
N PRO A 112 -53.35 -6.50 -3.58
CA PRO A 112 -52.93 -6.49 -4.98
C PRO A 112 -51.66 -7.33 -5.17
N LEU A 113 -51.49 -7.92 -6.36
CA LEU A 113 -50.29 -8.70 -6.71
C LEU A 113 -49.03 -7.82 -6.73
N GLU A 114 -49.19 -6.54 -7.07
CA GLU A 114 -48.16 -5.51 -7.10
C GLU A 114 -47.61 -5.17 -5.70
N ASN A 115 -48.38 -5.45 -4.63
CA ASN A 115 -47.93 -5.31 -3.24
C ASN A 115 -47.26 -6.59 -2.70
N LEU A 116 -47.34 -7.70 -3.44
CA LEU A 116 -46.63 -8.96 -3.15
C LEU A 116 -45.34 -9.05 -3.96
N LEU A 117 -45.41 -8.84 -5.27
CA LEU A 117 -44.31 -8.99 -6.22
C LEU A 117 -44.15 -7.72 -7.07
N PRO A 118 -43.80 -6.57 -6.45
CA PRO A 118 -43.62 -5.29 -7.16
C PRO A 118 -42.55 -5.40 -8.25
N THR A 119 -42.79 -4.80 -9.41
CA THR A 119 -41.81 -4.78 -10.51
C THR A 119 -40.66 -3.82 -10.21
N ARG A 120 -40.96 -2.70 -9.52
CA ARG A 120 -40.02 -1.73 -8.98
C ARG A 120 -40.55 -1.14 -7.67
N LEU A 121 -39.67 -0.53 -6.88
CA LEU A 121 -40.06 0.33 -5.76
C LEU A 121 -40.01 1.81 -6.23
N PRO A 122 -41.14 2.52 -6.36
CA PRO A 122 -41.17 3.88 -6.89
C PRO A 122 -40.49 4.89 -5.94
N PRO A 123 -39.84 5.95 -6.45
CA PRO A 123 -39.33 7.05 -5.61
C PRO A 123 -40.44 7.67 -4.74
N PRO A 124 -40.18 8.05 -3.47
CA PRO A 124 -41.17 8.69 -2.62
C PRO A 124 -41.76 9.96 -3.23
N GLY A 125 -43.09 10.03 -3.30
CA GLY A 125 -43.84 11.14 -3.92
C GLY A 125 -43.73 11.23 -5.45
N SER A 126 -43.23 10.21 -6.14
CA SER A 126 -43.46 10.05 -7.59
C SER A 126 -44.89 9.58 -7.89
N SER A 127 -45.34 9.75 -9.13
CA SER A 127 -46.56 9.13 -9.63
C SER A 127 -46.38 7.61 -9.74
N LEU A 128 -47.41 6.86 -9.37
CA LEU A 128 -47.44 5.41 -9.55
C LEU A 128 -47.60 5.05 -11.04
N VAL A 129 -46.92 3.99 -11.47
CA VAL A 129 -47.10 3.35 -12.78
C VAL A 129 -47.53 1.89 -12.60
N GLN A 130 -47.93 1.23 -13.69
CA GLN A 130 -48.34 -0.17 -13.66
C GLN A 130 -47.20 -1.08 -13.12
N GLY A 131 -47.51 -1.89 -12.11
CA GLY A 131 -46.54 -2.75 -11.41
C GLY A 131 -45.87 -2.13 -10.17
N ASP A 132 -46.11 -0.84 -9.89
CA ASP A 132 -45.77 -0.24 -8.59
C ASP A 132 -46.70 -0.77 -7.48
N PRO A 133 -46.21 -0.96 -6.24
CA PRO A 133 -47.05 -1.31 -5.11
C PRO A 133 -48.05 -0.19 -4.81
N LYS A 134 -49.32 -0.56 -4.62
CA LYS A 134 -50.38 0.38 -4.28
C LYS A 134 -50.19 1.00 -2.89
N ARG A 135 -50.88 2.13 -2.69
CA ARG A 135 -50.95 2.90 -1.44
C ARG A 135 -52.36 2.76 -0.81
N GLU A 136 -52.69 1.59 -0.27
CA GLU A 136 -53.98 1.24 0.38
C GLU A 136 -53.88 0.79 1.88
N TYR A 137 -52.72 0.36 2.45
CA TYR A 137 -52.58 -0.13 3.87
C TYR A 137 -51.26 0.15 4.77
N GLN A 138 -50.59 1.31 5.00
CA GLN A 138 -49.18 1.34 5.60
C GLN A 138 -49.07 1.67 7.09
N PHE A 139 -47.91 1.27 7.63
CA PHE A 139 -47.41 1.44 8.98
C PHE A 139 -46.85 2.84 9.30
N THR A 140 -47.26 3.42 10.43
CA THR A 140 -46.48 4.44 11.14
C THR A 140 -45.21 3.82 11.71
N LEU A 141 -44.03 4.32 11.34
CA LEU A 141 -42.78 3.84 11.92
C LEU A 141 -42.43 4.57 13.22
N LEU A 142 -42.12 3.77 14.24
CA LEU A 142 -41.58 4.17 15.52
C LEU A 142 -40.13 3.69 15.60
N VAL A 143 -39.26 4.41 16.32
CA VAL A 143 -37.87 3.99 16.57
C VAL A 143 -37.80 3.52 18.01
N ASP A 144 -37.48 2.25 18.24
CA ASP A 144 -37.22 1.76 19.59
C ASP A 144 -35.87 2.32 20.08
N ARG A 145 -35.90 2.94 21.26
CA ARG A 145 -34.72 3.56 21.87
C ARG A 145 -34.01 2.63 22.86
N ALA A 146 -34.57 1.46 23.16
CA ALA A 146 -33.88 0.43 23.92
C ALA A 146 -33.07 -0.44 22.95
N GLU A 147 -31.82 -0.04 22.73
CA GLU A 147 -30.91 -0.66 21.77
C GLU A 147 -30.74 -2.17 22.02
N THR A 148 -30.89 -2.96 20.97
CA THR A 148 -30.79 -4.42 20.97
C THR A 148 -29.42 -4.85 20.48
N SER A 149 -28.72 -5.70 21.24
CA SER A 149 -27.46 -6.31 20.78
C SER A 149 -27.74 -7.36 19.71
N ARG A 150 -26.87 -7.44 18.69
CA ARG A 150 -26.93 -8.51 17.67
C ARG A 150 -26.80 -9.89 18.31
N SER A 151 -27.48 -10.89 17.75
CA SER A 151 -27.37 -12.29 18.18
C SER A 151 -27.85 -13.25 17.09
N GLU A 152 -27.58 -14.54 17.27
CA GLU A 152 -28.13 -15.61 16.44
C GLU A 152 -29.67 -15.54 16.35
N TYR A 153 -30.33 -15.11 17.44
CA TYR A 153 -31.78 -14.97 17.54
C TYR A 153 -32.33 -13.69 16.88
N THR A 154 -31.49 -12.67 16.65
CA THR A 154 -31.84 -11.54 15.76
C THR A 154 -31.55 -11.86 14.30
N HIS A 155 -30.63 -12.78 14.00
CA HIS A 155 -30.25 -13.14 12.62
C HIS A 155 -31.09 -14.27 12.00
N TYR A 156 -31.51 -15.27 12.79
CA TYR A 156 -32.39 -16.36 12.36
C TYR A 156 -33.75 -16.32 13.06
N LYS A 157 -34.80 -16.82 12.40
CA LYS A 157 -36.18 -16.62 12.87
C LYS A 157 -36.64 -17.73 13.82
N THR A 158 -36.43 -17.51 15.12
CA THR A 158 -36.77 -18.46 16.20
C THR A 158 -37.99 -18.01 17.01
N THR A 159 -38.57 -18.91 17.81
CA THR A 159 -39.61 -18.59 18.81
C THR A 159 -39.10 -17.71 19.96
N LYS A 160 -37.77 -17.62 20.19
CA LYS A 160 -37.14 -16.77 21.21
C LYS A 160 -37.15 -15.30 20.75
N ARG A 161 -38.28 -14.61 20.98
CA ARG A 161 -38.58 -13.28 20.39
C ARG A 161 -38.61 -12.10 21.36
N ALA A 162 -38.35 -12.31 22.66
CA ALA A 162 -38.52 -11.31 23.72
C ALA A 162 -37.96 -9.90 23.40
N MET A 163 -36.80 -9.78 22.74
CA MET A 163 -36.24 -8.50 22.32
C MET A 163 -37.15 -7.71 21.36
N TYR A 164 -37.80 -8.40 20.41
CA TYR A 164 -38.79 -7.82 19.50
C TYR A 164 -40.13 -7.57 20.18
N ASP A 165 -40.54 -8.48 21.07
CA ASP A 165 -41.86 -8.39 21.73
C ASP A 165 -41.88 -7.23 22.72
N SER A 166 -40.83 -7.07 23.54
CA SER A 166 -40.64 -5.89 24.40
C SER A 166 -40.41 -4.59 23.60
N ALA A 167 -39.88 -4.65 22.37
CA ALA A 167 -39.82 -3.48 21.49
C ALA A 167 -41.22 -3.01 21.05
N ARG A 168 -42.12 -3.97 20.71
CA ARG A 168 -43.53 -3.67 20.41
C ARG A 168 -44.30 -3.16 21.64
N GLU A 169 -44.00 -3.71 22.82
CA GLU A 169 -44.56 -3.28 24.10
C GLU A 169 -44.17 -1.83 24.43
N ARG A 170 -42.86 -1.51 24.41
CA ARG A 170 -42.34 -0.13 24.57
C ARG A 170 -42.98 0.84 23.58
N ALA A 171 -43.13 0.42 22.33
CA ALA A 171 -43.75 1.19 21.26
C ALA A 171 -45.29 1.21 21.29
N LYS A 172 -45.93 0.48 22.21
CA LYS A 172 -47.39 0.33 22.36
C LYS A 172 -48.09 -0.09 21.05
N ILE A 173 -47.57 -1.12 20.40
CA ILE A 173 -48.05 -1.62 19.11
C ILE A 173 -48.92 -2.88 19.28
N SER A 174 -50.22 -2.73 19.06
CA SER A 174 -51.20 -3.81 19.00
C SER A 174 -50.99 -4.73 17.78
N PRO A 175 -51.43 -6.00 17.79
CA PRO A 175 -51.39 -6.87 16.60
C PRO A 175 -52.20 -6.36 15.39
N ILE A 176 -53.19 -5.48 15.62
CA ILE A 176 -54.01 -4.85 14.57
C ILE A 176 -53.53 -3.45 14.16
N ASP A 177 -52.50 -2.91 14.84
CA ASP A 177 -51.99 -1.58 14.53
C ASP A 177 -51.24 -1.59 13.19
N LEU A 178 -51.56 -0.63 12.32
CA LEU A 178 -50.65 -0.16 11.28
C LEU A 178 -49.53 0.70 11.89
N LYS A 179 -48.73 0.09 12.78
CA LYS A 179 -47.50 0.64 13.35
C LYS A 179 -46.42 -0.43 13.35
N GLU A 180 -45.17 -0.04 13.17
CA GLU A 180 -44.01 -0.92 13.27
C GLU A 180 -42.89 -0.21 14.03
N ALA A 181 -42.17 -0.95 14.87
CA ALA A 181 -40.99 -0.44 15.57
C ALA A 181 -39.73 -0.88 14.83
N LEU A 182 -38.86 0.08 14.49
CA LEU A 182 -37.50 -0.17 14.03
C LEU A 182 -36.62 -0.51 15.23
N VAL A 183 -35.95 -1.65 15.16
CA VAL A 183 -34.99 -2.12 16.16
C VAL A 183 -33.62 -1.53 15.83
N ILE A 184 -33.01 -0.86 16.81
CA ILE A 184 -31.68 -0.26 16.71
C ILE A 184 -30.65 -1.18 17.33
N ASN A 185 -29.53 -1.35 16.61
CA ASN A 185 -28.37 -2.12 17.01
C ASN A 185 -27.58 -1.37 18.08
N ARG A 186 -27.28 -2.03 19.21
CA ARG A 186 -26.50 -1.43 20.32
C ARG A 186 -25.05 -1.14 19.94
N ASP A 187 -24.46 -1.96 19.08
CA ASP A 187 -23.00 -1.98 18.94
C ASP A 187 -22.48 -0.88 18.00
N ASP A 188 -23.35 -0.41 17.07
CA ASP A 188 -23.03 0.60 16.05
C ASP A 188 -24.15 1.66 15.85
N GLY A 189 -25.25 1.58 16.60
CA GLY A 189 -26.39 2.48 16.52
C GLY A 189 -27.22 2.37 15.23
N SER A 190 -26.93 1.40 14.35
CA SER A 190 -27.61 1.26 13.05
C SER A 190 -29.01 0.63 13.17
N VAL A 191 -29.87 0.84 12.17
CA VAL A 191 -31.15 0.12 12.10
C VAL A 191 -30.89 -1.34 11.69
N MET A 192 -31.32 -2.28 12.52
CA MET A 192 -31.28 -3.72 12.23
C MET A 192 -32.37 -4.08 11.21
N GLU A 193 -33.62 -3.89 11.62
CA GLU A 193 -34.86 -4.26 10.94
C GLU A 193 -36.10 -3.68 11.67
N GLY A 194 -37.31 -4.05 11.26
CA GLY A 194 -38.53 -3.84 12.03
C GLY A 194 -38.90 -5.07 12.87
N THR A 195 -39.73 -4.93 13.92
CA THR A 195 -40.09 -6.07 14.80
C THR A 195 -40.77 -7.24 14.09
N ILE A 196 -41.40 -7.00 12.94
CA ILE A 196 -41.95 -8.04 12.07
C ILE A 196 -41.59 -7.88 10.58
N THR A 197 -41.00 -6.74 10.17
CA THR A 197 -40.76 -6.39 8.75
C THR A 197 -39.29 -6.09 8.40
N THR A 198 -38.93 -6.23 7.11
CA THR A 198 -37.64 -5.73 6.58
C THR A 198 -37.79 -4.27 6.11
N PRO A 199 -37.03 -3.30 6.63
CA PRO A 199 -37.12 -1.91 6.21
C PRO A 199 -36.28 -1.62 4.95
N TYR A 200 -36.83 -0.74 4.12
CA TYR A 200 -36.18 -0.11 2.98
C TYR A 200 -36.29 1.41 3.12
N PHE A 201 -35.18 2.13 2.90
CA PHE A 201 -35.05 3.57 3.04
C PHE A 201 -34.72 4.19 1.69
N TRP A 202 -35.37 5.30 1.33
CA TRP A 202 -34.96 6.07 0.16
C TRP A 202 -33.81 7.01 0.51
N ARG A 203 -32.64 6.82 -0.10
CA ARG A 203 -31.42 7.60 0.16
C ARG A 203 -30.60 7.76 -1.11
N ASN A 204 -30.12 8.98 -1.37
CA ASN A 204 -29.30 9.33 -2.54
C ASN A 204 -29.95 8.86 -3.87
N ASP A 205 -31.27 9.09 -3.99
CA ASP A 205 -32.12 8.73 -5.12
C ASP A 205 -32.13 7.22 -5.47
N GLN A 206 -31.93 6.36 -4.47
CA GLN A 206 -31.95 4.91 -4.54
C GLN A 206 -32.70 4.32 -3.32
N TRP A 207 -33.21 3.09 -3.43
CA TRP A 207 -33.63 2.34 -2.24
C TRP A 207 -32.44 1.59 -1.63
N VAL A 208 -32.34 1.60 -0.30
CA VAL A 208 -31.33 0.84 0.45
C VAL A 208 -31.98 0.09 1.61
N THR A 209 -31.43 -1.08 1.97
CA THR A 209 -31.84 -1.86 3.14
C THR A 209 -30.62 -2.11 4.03
N PRO A 210 -30.77 -2.23 5.37
CA PRO A 210 -29.63 -2.52 6.24
C PRO A 210 -28.87 -3.78 5.81
N PRO A 211 -27.53 -3.76 5.82
CA PRO A 211 -26.72 -4.87 5.35
C PRO A 211 -26.77 -6.02 6.35
N VAL A 212 -26.97 -7.25 5.87
CA VAL A 212 -27.00 -8.46 6.69
C VAL A 212 -26.12 -9.51 6.01
N ALA A 213 -25.25 -10.15 6.78
CA ALA A 213 -24.35 -11.20 6.30
C ALA A 213 -25.12 -12.47 5.88
N THR A 214 -24.51 -13.33 5.06
CA THR A 214 -25.16 -14.55 4.54
C THR A 214 -25.27 -15.70 5.55
N LYS A 215 -24.52 -15.58 6.65
CA LYS A 215 -24.50 -16.39 7.89
C LYS A 215 -24.39 -15.42 9.07
N PHE A 216 -24.70 -15.85 10.29
CA PHE A 216 -24.49 -15.01 11.48
C PHE A 216 -23.01 -14.62 11.64
N SER A 217 -22.77 -13.36 12.01
CA SER A 217 -21.46 -12.75 12.20
C SER A 217 -21.56 -11.67 13.27
N TRP A 218 -20.55 -11.58 14.13
CA TRP A 218 -20.42 -10.47 15.08
C TRP A 218 -19.94 -9.20 14.36
N ASP A 219 -18.93 -9.34 13.51
CA ASP A 219 -18.16 -8.23 12.93
C ASP A 219 -18.76 -7.62 11.65
N SER A 220 -19.82 -8.22 11.07
CA SER A 220 -20.35 -7.79 9.77
C SER A 220 -21.88 -7.72 9.67
N GLY A 221 -22.38 -6.67 9.03
CA GLY A 221 -23.81 -6.34 8.92
C GLY A 221 -24.38 -5.68 10.19
N SER A 222 -25.65 -5.27 10.12
CA SER A 222 -26.41 -4.65 11.22
C SER A 222 -27.07 -5.65 12.17
N GLY A 223 -26.71 -6.94 12.10
CA GLY A 223 -27.19 -7.98 13.03
C GLY A 223 -28.67 -8.43 12.90
N GLY A 224 -29.45 -7.86 11.99
CA GLY A 224 -30.86 -8.25 11.76
C GLY A 224 -31.04 -9.57 10.96
N GLN A 225 -32.29 -9.98 10.79
CA GLN A 225 -32.66 -11.26 10.15
C GLN A 225 -32.17 -11.40 8.70
N ASP A 226 -31.80 -12.61 8.26
CA ASP A 226 -31.72 -12.96 6.82
C ASP A 226 -33.12 -13.13 6.19
N GLY A 227 -33.84 -12.01 6.11
CA GLY A 227 -35.25 -11.93 5.71
C GLY A 227 -35.50 -12.38 4.26
N THR A 228 -36.62 -13.09 4.05
CA THR A 228 -36.99 -13.67 2.74
C THR A 228 -37.32 -12.59 1.71
N SER A 229 -38.12 -11.60 2.11
CA SER A 229 -38.40 -10.43 1.26
C SER A 229 -37.12 -9.63 0.95
N ARG A 230 -36.12 -9.57 1.85
CA ARG A 230 -34.82 -8.96 1.56
C ARG A 230 -34.05 -9.74 0.50
N ARG A 231 -33.86 -11.05 0.69
CA ARG A 231 -33.12 -11.89 -0.26
C ARG A 231 -33.75 -11.86 -1.65
N TRP A 232 -35.08 -11.94 -1.75
CA TRP A 232 -35.79 -11.85 -3.03
C TRP A 232 -35.61 -10.49 -3.71
N ALA A 233 -35.80 -9.38 -2.98
CA ALA A 233 -35.72 -8.04 -3.57
C ALA A 233 -34.28 -7.66 -3.99
N LEU A 234 -33.27 -8.18 -3.29
CA LEU A 234 -31.86 -8.09 -3.70
C LEU A 234 -31.57 -8.96 -4.93
N ALA A 235 -32.02 -10.21 -4.96
CA ALA A 235 -31.80 -11.12 -6.08
C ALA A 235 -32.41 -10.59 -7.40
N ARG A 236 -33.58 -9.94 -7.33
CA ARG A 236 -34.20 -9.26 -8.48
C ARG A 236 -33.57 -7.92 -8.87
N SER A 237 -32.55 -7.43 -8.17
CA SER A 237 -31.92 -6.12 -8.41
C SER A 237 -32.93 -4.95 -8.53
N VAL A 238 -33.90 -4.88 -7.61
CA VAL A 238 -35.04 -3.92 -7.67
C VAL A 238 -34.63 -2.49 -7.28
N THR A 239 -33.63 -1.95 -7.98
CA THR A 239 -32.96 -0.65 -7.72
C THR A 239 -32.42 -0.53 -6.27
N LEU A 240 -32.04 -1.67 -5.69
CA LEU A 240 -31.64 -1.84 -4.30
C LEU A 240 -30.11 -2.01 -4.15
N TYR A 241 -29.54 -1.31 -3.17
CA TYR A 241 -28.13 -1.48 -2.78
C TYR A 241 -27.98 -1.74 -1.27
N LEU A 242 -27.03 -2.59 -0.91
CA LEU A 242 -26.58 -2.77 0.47
C LEU A 242 -25.74 -1.55 0.89
N ARG A 243 -26.18 -0.84 1.93
CA ARG A 243 -25.45 0.28 2.56
C ARG A 243 -25.89 0.41 4.01
N ASP A 244 -24.96 0.83 4.88
CA ASP A 244 -25.28 1.11 6.28
C ASP A 244 -26.41 2.15 6.41
N SER A 245 -27.37 1.84 7.27
CA SER A 245 -28.50 2.70 7.62
C SER A 245 -28.07 3.91 8.46
N GLY A 246 -26.81 3.98 8.89
CA GLY A 246 -26.29 5.04 9.76
C GLY A 246 -26.89 4.99 11.16
N SER A 247 -26.35 5.77 12.08
CA SER A 247 -26.84 5.86 13.46
C SER A 247 -28.26 6.46 13.54
N ALA A 248 -28.94 6.22 14.66
CA ALA A 248 -30.35 6.50 14.89
C ALA A 248 -30.78 7.99 14.98
N ASP A 249 -30.27 8.88 14.12
CA ASP A 249 -30.84 10.22 13.84
C ASP A 249 -32.05 10.13 12.89
N ALA A 250 -32.80 9.04 13.00
CA ALA A 250 -34.01 8.73 12.24
C ALA A 250 -35.19 9.53 12.80
N LYS A 251 -35.24 10.81 12.42
CA LYS A 251 -36.41 11.66 12.65
C LYS A 251 -37.66 11.00 12.07
N GLN A 252 -38.79 11.12 12.79
CA GLN A 252 -40.10 10.67 12.30
C GLN A 252 -40.44 11.42 11.01
N GLY A 253 -40.28 10.73 9.88
CA GLY A 253 -40.52 11.23 8.54
C GLY A 253 -41.10 10.11 7.67
N PRO A 254 -41.97 10.42 6.70
CA PRO A 254 -42.87 9.45 6.08
C PRO A 254 -42.19 8.48 5.10
N ASN A 255 -40.96 8.74 4.69
CA ASN A 255 -40.35 8.11 3.50
C ASN A 255 -39.59 6.80 3.80
N THR A 256 -40.31 5.80 4.33
CA THR A 256 -39.84 4.43 4.56
C THR A 256 -40.81 3.41 3.98
N PHE A 257 -40.30 2.29 3.48
CA PHE A 257 -41.09 1.20 2.91
C PHE A 257 -40.76 -0.09 3.68
N THR A 258 -41.77 -0.73 4.28
CA THR A 258 -41.58 -1.94 5.10
C THR A 258 -42.05 -3.19 4.35
N GLY A 259 -41.14 -4.14 4.17
CA GLY A 259 -41.33 -5.38 3.42
C GLY A 259 -41.98 -6.51 4.20
N LEU A 260 -43.22 -6.31 4.63
CA LEU A 260 -44.26 -7.34 4.61
C LEU A 260 -45.55 -6.71 4.04
N PRO A 261 -46.43 -7.50 3.40
CA PRO A 261 -47.29 -6.93 2.38
C PRO A 261 -48.53 -6.31 3.04
N VAL A 262 -48.62 -4.97 3.02
CA VAL A 262 -49.71 -4.06 3.48
C VAL A 262 -49.13 -2.59 3.46
N ALA A 263 -49.59 -1.67 2.58
CA ALA A 263 -48.99 -0.32 2.37
C ALA A 263 -49.93 0.79 1.78
N SER A 264 -50.12 1.99 2.42
CA SER A 264 -50.95 3.23 2.24
C SER A 264 -50.30 4.50 2.82
N PHE A 265 -50.54 5.67 2.20
CA PHE A 265 -50.35 6.98 2.86
C PHE A 265 -51.56 7.88 2.67
N PHE A 266 -51.94 8.60 3.74
CA PHE A 266 -52.71 9.84 3.65
C PHE A 266 -51.79 11.05 3.90
N TYR A 267 -52.13 12.17 3.28
CA TYR A 267 -51.36 13.42 3.36
C TYR A 267 -51.65 14.18 4.65
N SER A 268 -50.65 14.92 5.15
CA SER A 268 -50.82 16.02 6.09
C SER A 268 -50.01 17.22 5.62
N GLU A 269 -50.55 18.44 5.78
CA GLU A 269 -49.85 19.66 5.41
C GLU A 269 -48.66 19.90 6.36
N ASN A 270 -47.47 19.57 5.87
CA ASN A 270 -46.24 19.64 6.65
C ASN A 270 -45.12 20.36 5.88
N MET A 271 -44.03 20.69 6.57
CA MET A 271 -42.91 21.42 6.00
C MET A 271 -42.23 20.67 4.85
N GLU A 272 -42.22 19.34 4.87
CA GLU A 272 -41.62 18.50 3.84
C GLU A 272 -42.38 18.58 2.53
N SER A 273 -43.72 18.59 2.57
CA SER A 273 -44.58 18.77 1.41
C SER A 273 -44.32 20.11 0.70
N MET A 274 -44.19 21.20 1.46
CA MET A 274 -43.87 22.54 0.93
C MET A 274 -42.46 22.60 0.32
N ILE A 275 -41.48 21.90 0.91
CA ILE A 275 -40.13 21.75 0.32
C ILE A 275 -40.19 20.91 -0.96
N GLN A 276 -41.01 19.85 -1.00
CA GLN A 276 -41.15 18.97 -2.15
C GLN A 276 -41.81 19.67 -3.35
N GLU A 277 -42.87 20.45 -3.12
CA GLU A 277 -43.50 21.28 -4.15
C GLU A 277 -42.53 22.37 -4.65
N GLY A 278 -41.82 23.05 -3.74
CA GLY A 278 -40.76 24.00 -4.09
C GLY A 278 -39.65 23.36 -4.95
N ARG A 279 -39.25 22.11 -4.66
CA ARG A 279 -38.30 21.35 -5.48
C ARG A 279 -38.85 21.03 -6.87
N GLN A 280 -40.12 20.64 -6.98
CA GLN A 280 -40.77 20.40 -8.29
C GLN A 280 -40.76 21.67 -9.14
N HIS A 281 -41.12 22.82 -8.57
CA HIS A 281 -41.04 24.11 -9.25
C HIS A 281 -39.61 24.52 -9.61
N TYR A 282 -38.63 24.27 -8.74
CA TYR A 282 -37.21 24.52 -9.05
C TYR A 282 -36.72 23.68 -10.25
N VAL A 283 -37.06 22.39 -10.30
CA VAL A 283 -36.73 21.50 -11.45
C VAL A 283 -37.43 21.97 -12.73
N GLN A 284 -38.68 22.43 -12.64
CA GLN A 284 -39.42 23.06 -13.75
C GLN A 284 -38.89 24.45 -14.15
N LYS A 285 -37.80 24.95 -13.53
CA LYS A 285 -37.26 26.32 -13.67
C LYS A 285 -38.27 27.43 -13.30
N ARG A 286 -39.37 27.10 -12.62
CA ARG A 286 -40.39 28.02 -12.10
C ARG A 286 -39.93 28.61 -10.77
N PHE A 287 -38.83 29.36 -10.83
CA PHE A 287 -38.09 29.77 -9.64
C PHE A 287 -38.88 30.67 -8.67
N ARG A 288 -39.81 31.51 -9.16
CA ARG A 288 -40.65 32.35 -8.28
C ARG A 288 -41.59 31.51 -7.40
N PRO A 289 -42.45 30.61 -7.94
CA PRO A 289 -43.19 29.64 -7.14
C PRO A 289 -42.31 28.80 -6.20
N ALA A 290 -41.09 28.41 -6.62
CA ALA A 290 -40.16 27.71 -5.75
C ALA A 290 -39.73 28.54 -4.52
N LEU A 291 -39.33 29.80 -4.72
CA LEU A 291 -38.99 30.75 -3.63
C LEU A 291 -40.17 30.95 -2.67
N GLU A 292 -41.39 31.03 -3.20
CA GLU A 292 -42.62 31.22 -2.42
C GLU A 292 -42.90 29.99 -1.54
N GLN A 293 -42.79 28.76 -2.07
CA GLN A 293 -43.01 27.53 -1.29
C GLN A 293 -41.86 27.23 -0.30
N PHE A 294 -40.60 27.47 -0.64
CA PHE A 294 -39.51 27.37 0.35
C PHE A 294 -39.68 28.40 1.48
N THR A 295 -40.15 29.61 1.18
CA THR A 295 -40.43 30.64 2.20
C THR A 295 -41.65 30.30 3.06
N ARG A 296 -42.66 29.59 2.53
CA ARG A 296 -43.75 29.00 3.32
C ARG A 296 -43.24 27.90 4.25
N ALA A 297 -42.43 26.97 3.77
CA ALA A 297 -41.82 25.92 4.58
C ALA A 297 -41.06 26.51 5.79
N MET A 298 -40.23 27.54 5.57
CA MET A 298 -39.51 28.23 6.66
C MET A 298 -40.46 28.81 7.73
N LYS A 299 -41.59 29.41 7.34
CA LYS A 299 -42.57 29.99 8.27
C LYS A 299 -43.20 28.95 9.20
N LEU A 300 -43.40 27.72 8.71
CA LEU A 300 -43.93 26.59 9.48
C LEU A 300 -42.96 26.05 10.56
N CYS A 301 -41.71 26.54 10.62
CA CYS A 301 -40.74 26.06 11.61
C CYS A 301 -41.03 26.65 13.01
N PRO A 302 -41.16 25.86 14.09
CA PRO A 302 -41.45 26.38 15.43
C PRO A 302 -40.51 27.48 15.96
N CYS A 303 -39.26 27.53 15.50
CA CYS A 303 -38.33 28.61 15.85
C CYS A 303 -38.72 30.00 15.33
N THR A 304 -39.74 30.12 14.47
CA THR A 304 -40.31 31.39 14.02
C THR A 304 -41.36 31.92 15.00
N ARG A 305 -41.90 31.08 15.90
CA ARG A 305 -43.03 31.41 16.80
C ARG A 305 -44.24 32.01 16.06
N GLY A 306 -44.48 31.61 14.82
CA GLY A 306 -45.57 32.12 13.97
C GLY A 306 -45.33 33.50 13.36
N ILE A 307 -44.26 34.21 13.72
CA ILE A 307 -43.89 35.53 13.19
C ILE A 307 -42.77 35.45 12.17
N LYS A 308 -42.62 36.49 11.32
CA LYS A 308 -41.54 36.57 10.33
C LYS A 308 -40.18 36.67 11.07
N ARG A 309 -39.44 35.56 11.13
CA ARG A 309 -38.05 35.57 11.61
C ARG A 309 -37.16 36.30 10.59
N GLU A 310 -36.39 37.26 11.06
CA GLU A 310 -35.40 37.99 10.24
C GLU A 310 -33.96 37.51 10.55
N ARG A 311 -32.99 37.97 9.75
CA ARG A 311 -31.56 37.65 9.91
C ARG A 311 -30.85 38.72 10.72
N CYS A 312 -29.81 38.36 11.47
CA CYS A 312 -28.91 39.36 12.03
C CYS A 312 -28.08 40.05 10.93
N THR A 313 -27.87 41.35 11.07
CA THR A 313 -27.00 42.18 10.22
C THR A 313 -25.65 42.50 10.88
N CYS A 314 -25.48 42.21 12.17
CA CYS A 314 -24.29 42.57 12.94
C CYS A 314 -23.11 41.58 12.78
N LYS A 315 -23.35 40.38 12.26
CA LYS A 315 -22.32 39.35 12.04
C LYS A 315 -21.63 39.54 10.70
N ASN A 316 -20.30 39.43 10.67
CA ASN A 316 -19.52 39.53 9.43
C ASN A 316 -18.43 38.44 9.37
N PHE A 317 -18.80 37.29 8.80
CA PHE A 317 -17.93 36.12 8.66
C PHE A 317 -16.72 36.37 7.75
N GLU A 318 -16.85 37.25 6.75
CA GLU A 318 -15.77 37.57 5.81
C GLU A 318 -14.68 38.41 6.49
N LYS A 319 -15.08 39.43 7.28
CA LYS A 319 -14.14 40.19 8.13
C LYS A 319 -13.43 39.28 9.12
N VAL A 320 -14.17 38.44 9.85
CA VAL A 320 -13.58 37.51 10.83
C VAL A 320 -12.59 36.53 10.18
N ALA A 321 -12.86 36.07 8.95
CA ALA A 321 -11.94 35.22 8.20
C ALA A 321 -10.64 35.94 7.79
N LEU A 322 -10.72 37.22 7.40
CA LEU A 322 -9.56 38.05 7.06
C LEU A 322 -8.69 38.37 8.28
N GLU A 323 -9.31 38.57 9.44
CA GLU A 323 -8.63 38.80 10.73
C GLU A 323 -8.10 37.50 11.38
N GLY A 324 -8.23 36.35 10.72
CA GLY A 324 -7.77 35.04 11.21
C GLY A 324 -8.61 34.47 12.37
N GLY A 325 -9.80 35.04 12.63
CA GLY A 325 -10.70 34.63 13.69
C GLY A 325 -11.54 33.39 13.35
N SER A 326 -12.11 32.77 14.39
CA SER A 326 -12.91 31.55 14.23
C SER A 326 -14.34 31.87 13.78
N ILE A 327 -14.65 31.53 12.53
CA ILE A 327 -16.00 31.60 11.93
C ILE A 327 -17.05 30.89 12.80
N PHE A 328 -16.71 29.76 13.43
CA PHE A 328 -17.62 29.05 14.34
C PHE A 328 -17.93 29.85 15.61
N LYS A 329 -16.92 30.50 16.24
CA LYS A 329 -17.15 31.37 17.40
C LYS A 329 -18.02 32.57 17.03
N GLU A 330 -17.76 33.19 15.88
CA GLU A 330 -18.60 34.28 15.36
C GLU A 330 -20.04 33.81 15.08
N ALA A 331 -20.22 32.60 14.52
CA ALA A 331 -21.56 32.06 14.29
C ALA A 331 -22.31 31.79 15.60
N MET A 332 -21.62 31.17 16.58
CA MET A 332 -22.13 30.89 17.93
C MET A 332 -22.42 32.14 18.78
N TYR A 333 -21.76 33.27 18.54
CA TYR A 333 -21.93 34.50 19.34
C TYR A 333 -23.39 34.98 19.42
N ASN A 334 -23.89 35.19 20.64
CA ASN A 334 -25.23 35.71 20.89
C ASN A 334 -25.23 37.25 20.78
N CYS A 335 -25.70 37.77 19.65
CA CYS A 335 -25.73 39.20 19.38
C CYS A 335 -26.82 39.92 20.20
N LYS A 336 -26.51 41.12 20.72
CA LYS A 336 -27.42 41.94 21.55
C LYS A 336 -28.50 42.70 20.76
N CYS A 337 -28.58 42.52 19.44
CA CYS A 337 -29.61 43.12 18.58
C CYS A 337 -31.01 42.54 18.86
N SER A 338 -32.05 43.13 18.29
CA SER A 338 -33.44 42.66 18.41
C SER A 338 -33.57 41.19 17.99
N VAL A 339 -33.14 40.84 16.77
CA VAL A 339 -33.19 39.47 16.23
C VAL A 339 -32.51 38.45 17.14
N GLY A 340 -31.33 38.78 17.68
CA GLY A 340 -30.55 37.91 18.55
C GLY A 340 -31.14 37.73 19.96
N LYS A 341 -31.94 38.70 20.43
CA LYS A 341 -32.74 38.59 21.66
C LYS A 341 -34.05 37.82 21.43
N THR A 342 -34.69 37.98 20.28
CA THR A 342 -35.99 37.39 19.98
C THR A 342 -35.90 35.91 19.63
N PHE A 343 -34.88 35.47 18.87
CA PHE A 343 -34.86 34.13 18.25
C PHE A 343 -33.58 33.32 18.53
N ASN A 344 -33.74 32.19 19.23
CA ASN A 344 -32.67 31.21 19.50
C ASN A 344 -32.16 30.51 18.22
N LYS A 345 -31.04 29.77 18.33
CA LYS A 345 -30.52 28.86 17.29
C LYS A 345 -31.57 27.81 16.87
N CYS A 346 -31.41 27.23 15.69
CA CYS A 346 -32.37 26.27 15.14
C CYS A 346 -31.69 25.22 14.26
N ASP A 347 -31.41 24.05 14.84
CA ASP A 347 -30.86 22.89 14.14
C ASP A 347 -31.96 22.03 13.46
N ASN A 348 -33.10 22.63 13.10
CA ASN A 348 -34.14 21.94 12.33
C ASN A 348 -33.68 21.78 10.87
N TYR A 349 -33.27 20.55 10.54
CA TYR A 349 -32.87 20.13 9.21
C TYR A 349 -33.80 20.59 8.09
N LEU A 350 -35.13 20.56 8.29
CA LEU A 350 -36.09 20.96 7.25
C LEU A 350 -36.09 22.47 7.00
N HIS A 351 -35.90 23.28 8.04
CA HIS A 351 -35.72 24.73 7.89
C HIS A 351 -34.40 25.05 7.18
N VAL A 352 -33.32 24.37 7.57
CA VAL A 352 -32.00 24.49 6.91
C VAL A 352 -32.07 24.05 5.45
N GLN A 353 -32.80 22.97 5.14
CA GLN A 353 -33.00 22.47 3.78
C GLN A 353 -33.85 23.42 2.93
N ALA A 354 -34.92 24.01 3.50
CA ALA A 354 -35.71 25.04 2.81
C ALA A 354 -34.86 26.27 2.47
N LEU A 355 -34.01 26.73 3.40
CA LEU A 355 -33.04 27.80 3.15
C LEU A 355 -31.98 27.42 2.11
N ASP A 356 -31.46 26.19 2.14
CA ASP A 356 -30.45 25.74 1.19
C ASP A 356 -30.99 25.66 -0.25
N TYR A 357 -32.23 25.18 -0.42
CA TYR A 357 -32.92 25.25 -1.71
C TYR A 357 -33.27 26.68 -2.12
N ARG A 358 -33.60 27.57 -1.18
CA ARG A 358 -33.84 28.99 -1.49
C ARG A 358 -32.55 29.69 -1.95
N ALA A 359 -31.42 29.43 -1.29
CA ALA A 359 -30.10 29.88 -1.72
C ALA A 359 -29.73 29.31 -3.11
N ALA A 360 -30.02 28.03 -3.37
CA ALA A 360 -29.84 27.41 -4.70
C ALA A 360 -30.76 28.06 -5.76
N THR A 361 -31.96 28.50 -5.38
CA THR A 361 -32.89 29.17 -6.28
C THR A 361 -32.40 30.58 -6.63
N PHE A 362 -31.83 31.33 -5.68
CA PHE A 362 -31.15 32.60 -6.00
C PHE A 362 -29.88 32.39 -6.83
N GLU A 363 -29.10 31.33 -6.56
CA GLU A 363 -27.95 30.91 -7.38
C GLU A 363 -28.36 30.64 -8.85
N ALA A 364 -29.57 30.10 -9.08
CA ALA A 364 -30.13 29.83 -10.40
C ALA A 364 -30.81 31.04 -11.09
N ILE A 365 -31.05 32.14 -10.39
CA ILE A 365 -31.50 33.44 -10.94
C ILE A 365 -30.32 34.47 -10.89
N PRO A 366 -29.07 34.02 -11.15
CA PRO A 366 -27.81 34.71 -10.87
C PRO A 366 -27.66 35.66 -9.67
N ASP A 367 -28.54 35.64 -8.67
CA ASP A 367 -28.51 36.57 -7.53
C ASP A 367 -27.65 36.01 -6.39
N LEU A 368 -26.34 36.05 -6.62
CA LEU A 368 -25.34 35.62 -5.65
C LEU A 368 -25.38 36.44 -4.35
N GLY A 369 -25.93 37.66 -4.38
CA GLY A 369 -26.10 38.51 -3.20
C GLY A 369 -27.18 38.02 -2.23
N ARG A 370 -28.33 37.58 -2.75
CA ARG A 370 -29.37 36.90 -1.95
C ARG A 370 -28.96 35.47 -1.59
N ALA A 371 -28.29 34.75 -2.49
CA ALA A 371 -27.75 33.42 -2.19
C ALA A 371 -26.70 33.45 -1.06
N GLN A 372 -25.79 34.45 -1.03
CA GLN A 372 -24.84 34.64 0.08
C GLN A 372 -25.59 34.94 1.39
N LYS A 373 -26.59 35.83 1.35
CA LYS A 373 -27.35 36.20 2.56
C LYS A 373 -28.06 35.02 3.20
N ASP A 374 -28.62 34.11 2.41
CA ASP A 374 -29.24 32.86 2.89
C ASP A 374 -28.19 31.84 3.36
N ALA A 375 -27.06 31.70 2.67
CA ALA A 375 -25.95 30.82 3.08
C ALA A 375 -25.36 31.19 4.46
N GLU A 376 -25.13 32.49 4.67
CA GLU A 376 -24.74 33.05 5.97
C GLU A 376 -25.83 32.87 7.03
N TRP A 377 -27.11 32.87 6.64
CA TRP A 377 -28.22 32.67 7.57
C TRP A 377 -28.31 31.21 8.04
N ILE A 378 -28.06 30.22 7.17
CA ILE A 378 -27.93 28.81 7.57
C ILE A 378 -26.82 28.66 8.62
N LEU A 379 -25.66 29.26 8.36
CA LEU A 379 -24.51 29.24 9.28
C LEU A 379 -24.82 29.96 10.61
N GLU A 380 -25.58 31.05 10.60
CA GLU A 380 -26.05 31.70 11.83
C GLU A 380 -27.06 30.83 12.60
N LEU A 381 -28.00 30.18 11.91
CA LEU A 381 -29.08 29.41 12.53
C LEU A 381 -28.60 28.10 13.16
N ALA A 382 -27.80 27.35 12.42
CA ALA A 382 -27.36 26.00 12.76
C ALA A 382 -25.83 25.87 12.61
N PRO A 383 -25.02 26.56 13.45
CA PRO A 383 -23.56 26.59 13.33
C PRO A 383 -22.87 25.23 13.54
N ARG A 384 -23.61 24.21 13.99
CA ARG A 384 -23.14 22.82 14.13
C ARG A 384 -23.42 21.96 12.89
N LEU A 385 -24.20 22.44 11.92
CA LEU A 385 -24.51 21.72 10.68
C LEU A 385 -23.57 22.13 9.53
N LEU A 386 -22.98 21.13 8.89
CA LEU A 386 -21.99 21.31 7.83
C LEU A 386 -22.56 21.97 6.55
N ASP A 387 -23.88 21.97 6.40
CA ASP A 387 -24.64 22.53 5.29
C ASP A 387 -24.35 24.03 5.08
N GLY A 388 -24.28 24.82 6.16
CA GLY A 388 -23.96 26.25 6.09
C GLY A 388 -22.56 26.52 5.55
N TYR A 389 -21.58 25.74 5.99
CA TYR A 389 -20.19 25.82 5.51
C TYR A 389 -20.07 25.39 4.03
N LEU A 390 -20.76 24.32 3.63
CA LEU A 390 -20.80 23.85 2.25
C LEU A 390 -21.41 24.90 1.31
N ARG A 391 -22.58 25.45 1.65
CA ARG A 391 -23.27 26.45 0.83
C ARG A 391 -22.52 27.79 0.80
N LEU A 392 -22.06 28.30 1.94
CA LEU A 392 -21.33 29.57 1.99
C LEU A 392 -20.00 29.49 1.24
N GLY A 393 -19.23 28.41 1.41
CA GLY A 393 -17.98 28.20 0.66
C GLY A 393 -18.22 28.07 -0.85
N LYS A 394 -19.35 27.46 -1.27
CA LYS A 394 -19.76 27.41 -2.69
C LYS A 394 -20.07 28.79 -3.25
N ILE A 395 -20.88 29.60 -2.57
CA ILE A 395 -21.21 30.97 -3.02
C ILE A 395 -19.96 31.86 -3.02
N ALA A 396 -19.08 31.74 -2.01
CA ALA A 396 -17.80 32.45 -1.97
C ALA A 396 -16.90 32.10 -3.17
N ARG A 397 -16.86 30.82 -3.62
CA ARG A 397 -16.18 30.44 -4.87
C ARG A 397 -16.80 31.07 -6.12
N LEU A 398 -18.13 31.14 -6.23
CA LEU A 398 -18.82 31.79 -7.36
C LEU A 398 -18.54 33.30 -7.39
N LEU A 399 -18.46 33.94 -6.22
CA LEU A 399 -18.04 35.34 -6.05
C LEU A 399 -16.52 35.56 -6.22
N LYS A 400 -15.75 34.53 -6.63
CA LYS A 400 -14.28 34.54 -6.77
C LYS A 400 -13.50 34.84 -5.48
N LYS A 401 -14.15 34.79 -4.30
CA LYS A 401 -13.58 34.98 -2.96
C LYS A 401 -12.92 33.70 -2.45
N TYR A 402 -11.90 33.23 -3.16
CA TYR A 402 -11.32 31.89 -2.98
C TYR A 402 -10.68 31.65 -1.60
N GLU A 403 -10.05 32.67 -1.02
CA GLU A 403 -9.43 32.58 0.30
C GLU A 403 -10.48 32.48 1.42
N PHE A 404 -11.51 33.33 1.38
CA PHE A 404 -12.66 33.23 2.28
C PHE A 404 -13.35 31.85 2.17
N ALA A 405 -13.54 31.33 0.95
CA ALA A 405 -14.07 29.99 0.74
C ALA A 405 -13.21 28.89 1.38
N TRP A 406 -11.88 29.00 1.31
CA TRP A 406 -10.95 28.07 1.97
C TRP A 406 -11.07 28.12 3.50
N THR A 407 -11.14 29.31 4.10
CA THR A 407 -11.32 29.48 5.55
C THR A 407 -12.68 28.94 6.02
N VAL A 408 -13.76 29.17 5.25
CA VAL A 408 -15.10 28.60 5.52
C VAL A 408 -15.06 27.07 5.47
N TYR A 409 -14.43 26.45 4.46
CA TYR A 409 -14.35 24.99 4.40
C TYR A 409 -13.49 24.39 5.53
N ASN A 410 -12.39 25.05 5.94
CA ASN A 410 -11.59 24.61 7.09
C ASN A 410 -12.42 24.65 8.40
N ALA A 411 -13.12 25.76 8.66
CA ALA A 411 -13.97 25.89 9.85
C ALA A 411 -15.09 24.83 9.90
N GLY A 412 -15.64 24.43 8.74
CA GLY A 412 -16.59 23.32 8.65
C GLY A 412 -15.95 21.95 8.98
N ILE A 413 -14.70 21.72 8.59
CA ILE A 413 -13.96 20.49 8.93
C ILE A 413 -13.62 20.45 10.42
N GLU A 414 -13.17 21.56 11.00
CA GLU A 414 -12.90 21.69 12.44
C GLU A 414 -14.14 21.36 13.28
N VAL A 415 -15.32 21.90 12.90
CA VAL A 415 -16.61 21.58 13.54
C VAL A 415 -16.99 20.12 13.32
N GLY A 416 -16.81 19.57 12.12
CA GLY A 416 -17.09 18.15 11.83
C GLY A 416 -16.23 17.18 12.65
N GLN A 417 -14.97 17.54 12.92
CA GLN A 417 -14.05 16.79 13.79
C GLN A 417 -14.47 16.88 15.26
N GLN A 418 -14.82 18.07 15.76
CA GLN A 418 -15.32 18.27 17.13
C GLN A 418 -16.65 17.55 17.42
N LEU A 419 -17.43 17.25 16.38
CA LEU A 419 -18.69 16.50 16.47
C LEU A 419 -18.52 14.97 16.28
N GLY A 420 -17.28 14.46 16.32
CA GLY A 420 -17.00 13.01 16.36
C GLY A 420 -17.43 12.21 15.13
N ASN A 421 -17.68 12.88 13.99
CA ASN A 421 -18.28 12.26 12.79
C ASN A 421 -17.35 12.30 11.55
N PRO A 422 -16.15 11.67 11.60
CA PRO A 422 -15.14 11.79 10.54
C PRO A 422 -15.53 11.11 9.21
N THR A 423 -16.49 10.20 9.20
CA THR A 423 -16.90 9.43 8.02
C THR A 423 -18.10 10.02 7.25
N ASN A 424 -18.69 11.12 7.74
CA ASN A 424 -19.88 11.72 7.14
C ASN A 424 -19.62 12.19 5.68
N ALA A 425 -20.54 11.89 4.77
CA ALA A 425 -20.45 12.28 3.36
C ALA A 425 -20.28 13.80 3.14
N LYS A 426 -20.85 14.64 4.01
CA LYS A 426 -20.65 16.10 4.01
C LYS A 426 -19.21 16.49 4.41
N MET A 427 -18.58 15.72 5.30
CA MET A 427 -17.18 15.90 5.70
C MET A 427 -16.24 15.54 4.53
N LYS A 428 -16.51 14.42 3.84
CA LYS A 428 -15.83 14.06 2.58
C LYS A 428 -16.00 15.15 1.52
N ALA A 429 -17.20 15.69 1.34
CA ALA A 429 -17.46 16.79 0.41
C ALA A 429 -16.71 18.08 0.77
N LEU A 430 -16.63 18.45 2.06
CA LEU A 430 -15.81 19.57 2.52
C LEU A 430 -14.32 19.35 2.19
N HIS A 431 -13.77 18.16 2.44
CA HIS A 431 -12.39 17.85 2.06
C HIS A 431 -12.14 17.97 0.55
N THR A 432 -13.02 17.40 -0.29
CA THR A 432 -12.91 17.48 -1.76
C THR A 432 -13.03 18.92 -2.27
N LEU A 433 -13.96 19.72 -1.75
CA LEU A 433 -14.13 21.13 -2.15
C LEU A 433 -13.00 22.04 -1.65
N ARG A 434 -12.41 21.72 -0.49
CA ARG A 434 -11.24 22.39 0.09
C ARG A 434 -9.97 22.07 -0.70
N GLN A 435 -9.75 20.82 -1.11
CA GLN A 435 -8.50 20.31 -1.70
C GLN A 435 -7.85 21.22 -2.78
N PRO A 436 -8.55 21.67 -3.84
CA PRO A 436 -7.94 22.53 -4.87
C PRO A 436 -7.57 23.93 -4.35
N LEU A 437 -8.27 24.44 -3.34
CA LEU A 437 -7.91 25.69 -2.67
C LEU A 437 -6.75 25.47 -1.68
N HIS A 438 -6.70 24.32 -1.03
CA HIS A 438 -5.72 24.00 0.00
C HIS A 438 -4.29 24.10 -0.52
N LEU A 439 -3.98 23.55 -1.69
CA LEU A 439 -2.64 23.63 -2.31
C LEU A 439 -2.13 25.06 -2.56
N ARG A 440 -3.03 26.06 -2.61
CA ARG A 440 -2.71 27.48 -2.79
C ARG A 440 -2.66 28.22 -1.45
N TYR A 441 -3.64 28.02 -0.57
CA TYR A 441 -3.87 28.83 0.63
C TYR A 441 -3.40 28.16 1.95
N SER A 442 -3.03 26.87 1.97
CA SER A 442 -2.46 26.22 3.16
C SER A 442 -0.97 26.51 3.37
N ARG A 443 -0.34 27.25 2.46
CA ARG A 443 1.10 27.57 2.44
C ARG A 443 1.48 28.51 3.58
N ARG A 444 1.60 27.95 4.78
CA ARG A 444 2.26 28.60 5.92
C ARG A 444 3.77 28.57 5.71
N ASP A 445 4.46 29.57 6.24
CA ASP A 445 5.91 29.55 6.31
C ASP A 445 6.36 28.39 7.23
N PRO A 446 7.19 27.43 6.76
CA PRO A 446 7.68 26.33 7.58
C PRO A 446 8.42 26.80 8.84
N LEU A 447 9.05 27.99 8.83
CA LEU A 447 9.76 28.54 10.00
C LEU A 447 8.83 28.96 11.16
N LYS A 448 7.50 28.88 10.97
CA LYS A 448 6.50 29.05 12.03
C LYS A 448 6.17 27.75 12.78
N ASN A 449 6.89 26.65 12.52
CA ASN A 449 6.81 25.40 13.28
C ASN A 449 7.91 25.35 14.38
N PRO A 450 7.79 24.46 15.38
CA PRO A 450 8.88 24.15 16.32
C PRO A 450 10.19 23.78 15.64
N GLN A 451 11.31 24.14 16.25
CA GLN A 451 12.66 24.07 15.66
C GLN A 451 13.04 22.66 15.20
N GLU A 452 12.61 21.63 15.93
CA GLU A 452 12.88 20.22 15.65
C GLU A 452 12.21 19.77 14.34
N ILE A 453 10.99 20.27 14.09
CA ILE A 453 10.24 20.02 12.86
C ILE A 453 10.88 20.77 11.69
N VAL A 454 11.29 22.04 11.91
CA VAL A 454 12.01 22.84 10.91
C VAL A 454 13.32 22.15 10.50
N GLN A 455 14.13 21.72 11.47
CA GLN A 455 15.38 21.02 11.23
C GLN A 455 15.16 19.71 10.47
N ARG A 456 14.15 18.91 10.83
CA ARG A 456 13.79 17.69 10.09
C ARG A 456 13.43 17.98 8.63
N PHE A 457 12.65 19.02 8.34
CA PHE A 457 12.31 19.37 6.96
C PHE A 457 13.53 19.73 6.11
N PHE A 458 14.46 20.52 6.65
CA PHE A 458 15.63 20.97 5.89
C PHE A 458 16.77 19.94 5.84
N HIS A 459 16.84 19.00 6.79
CA HIS A 459 17.86 17.93 6.80
C HIS A 459 17.72 16.96 5.62
N PHE A 460 16.52 16.74 5.09
CA PHE A 460 16.28 15.91 3.91
C PHE A 460 16.39 16.67 2.57
N MET A 461 16.78 17.95 2.57
CA MET A 461 17.01 18.73 1.35
C MET A 461 18.47 18.67 0.92
N ASP A 462 18.71 18.67 -0.40
CA ASP A 462 20.08 18.71 -0.91
C ASP A 462 20.74 20.09 -0.76
N LEU A 463 22.08 20.10 -0.78
CA LEU A 463 22.88 21.31 -0.63
C LEU A 463 22.56 22.38 -1.70
N ALA A 464 22.14 21.94 -2.90
CA ALA A 464 21.75 22.81 -4.00
C ALA A 464 20.43 23.57 -3.70
N THR A 465 19.46 22.89 -3.10
CA THR A 465 18.19 23.45 -2.63
C THR A 465 18.38 24.38 -1.44
N LEU A 466 19.31 24.06 -0.52
CA LEU A 466 19.60 24.93 0.63
C LEU A 466 20.32 26.23 0.22
N VAL A 467 21.46 26.14 -0.49
CA VAL A 467 22.46 27.23 -0.59
C VAL A 467 22.20 28.22 -1.73
N TYR A 468 22.42 27.76 -2.97
CA TYR A 468 22.86 28.52 -4.14
C TYR A 468 24.09 29.45 -3.96
N VAL A 469 25.22 29.05 -4.57
CA VAL A 469 26.41 29.89 -4.79
C VAL A 469 26.23 30.74 -6.07
N SER A 470 26.95 31.86 -6.19
CA SER A 470 26.68 32.97 -7.12
C SER A 470 26.83 32.69 -8.63
N GLY A 471 25.88 33.17 -9.44
CA GLY A 471 26.03 33.38 -10.89
C GLY A 471 24.70 33.58 -11.64
N ASN A 472 24.20 34.82 -11.69
CA ASN A 472 23.04 35.36 -12.46
C ASN A 472 21.69 34.57 -12.55
N PRO A 473 20.55 35.27 -12.75
CA PRO A 473 19.27 34.63 -13.08
C PRO A 473 19.01 34.62 -14.59
N GLU A 474 18.96 33.45 -15.21
CA GLU A 474 18.08 33.23 -16.37
C GLU A 474 16.65 32.89 -15.91
N PRO A 475 15.61 33.09 -16.74
CA PRO A 475 14.25 32.64 -16.44
C PRO A 475 14.11 31.12 -16.63
N ASP A 476 13.44 30.45 -15.69
CA ASP A 476 13.05 29.04 -15.88
C ASP A 476 12.07 28.91 -17.07
N PRO A 477 12.14 27.85 -17.90
CA PRO A 477 11.26 27.69 -19.05
C PRO A 477 9.77 27.52 -18.65
N PRO A 478 8.80 28.04 -19.42
CA PRO A 478 7.43 28.28 -18.91
C PRO A 478 6.63 27.04 -18.45
N TRP A 479 7.03 25.84 -18.86
CA TRP A 479 6.29 24.60 -18.62
C TRP A 479 6.63 23.89 -17.29
N LEU A 480 7.66 24.33 -16.54
CA LEU A 480 8.04 23.74 -15.25
C LEU A 480 7.28 24.32 -14.03
N THR A 481 6.02 24.72 -14.22
CA THR A 481 5.19 25.41 -13.21
C THR A 481 4.55 24.47 -12.16
N GLY A 482 5.39 23.64 -11.51
CA GLY A 482 4.97 22.71 -10.45
C GLY A 482 5.89 22.71 -9.22
N ILE A 483 7.18 22.40 -9.41
CA ILE A 483 8.17 22.25 -8.33
C ILE A 483 9.27 23.31 -8.51
N THR A 484 9.01 24.54 -8.07
CA THR A 484 10.03 25.60 -8.10
C THR A 484 11.11 25.31 -7.05
N THR A 485 12.36 25.09 -7.46
CA THR A 485 13.54 24.95 -6.60
C THR A 485 13.93 26.30 -5.95
N ARG A 486 13.07 26.76 -5.03
CA ARG A 486 13.23 28.02 -4.29
C ARG A 486 14.32 27.87 -3.23
N ARG A 487 15.55 28.14 -3.68
CA ARG A 487 16.81 28.12 -2.92
C ARG A 487 16.63 28.75 -1.53
N CYS A 488 16.74 27.97 -0.46
CA CYS A 488 16.21 28.34 0.87
C CYS A 488 16.84 29.62 1.44
N LEU A 489 18.17 29.78 1.33
CA LEU A 489 18.87 31.00 1.75
C LEU A 489 18.53 32.26 0.92
N ARG A 490 17.66 32.15 -0.10
CA ARG A 490 17.19 33.26 -0.95
C ARG A 490 15.68 33.53 -0.83
N VAL A 491 14.95 32.85 0.04
CA VAL A 491 13.49 33.06 0.22
C VAL A 491 13.18 34.40 0.90
N SER A 492 13.83 34.70 2.04
CA SER A 492 13.80 36.00 2.70
C SER A 492 15.09 36.26 3.49
N LYS A 493 15.25 37.46 4.06
CA LYS A 493 16.34 37.75 5.01
C LYS A 493 16.22 36.87 6.26
N ASP A 494 15.01 36.71 6.78
CA ASP A 494 14.68 35.96 8.00
C ASP A 494 14.95 34.46 7.79
N TRP A 495 14.59 33.92 6.62
CA TRP A 495 14.94 32.55 6.22
C TRP A 495 16.43 32.31 6.23
N LYS A 496 17.21 33.22 5.62
CA LYS A 496 18.65 33.13 5.64
C LYS A 496 19.20 33.21 7.06
N GLN A 497 18.73 34.17 7.85
CA GLN A 497 19.17 34.37 9.24
C GLN A 497 18.88 33.15 10.12
N TYR A 498 17.69 32.56 10.02
CA TYR A 498 17.30 31.35 10.76
C TYR A 498 18.15 30.16 10.33
N LEU A 499 18.22 29.85 9.03
CA LEU A 499 18.91 28.65 8.55
C LEU A 499 20.43 28.70 8.81
N THR A 500 21.02 29.89 8.96
CA THR A 500 22.43 30.07 9.35
C THR A 500 22.64 30.48 10.81
N SER A 501 21.61 30.39 11.67
CA SER A 501 21.74 30.73 13.10
C SER A 501 22.39 29.59 13.90
N ARG A 502 22.93 29.96 15.07
CA ARG A 502 23.33 28.97 16.09
C ARG A 502 22.17 28.04 16.40
N GLY A 503 22.46 26.76 16.62
CA GLY A 503 21.49 25.68 16.81
C GLY A 503 21.08 24.94 15.53
N ASN A 504 21.26 25.54 14.34
CA ASN A 504 20.94 24.94 13.05
C ASN A 504 22.17 24.38 12.31
N GLU A 505 23.32 24.28 12.98
CA GLU A 505 24.60 23.85 12.39
C GLU A 505 24.51 22.46 11.74
N ARG A 506 23.66 21.58 12.31
CA ARG A 506 23.41 20.20 11.84
C ARG A 506 22.95 20.13 10.38
N LEU A 507 22.31 21.18 9.86
CA LEU A 507 21.88 21.26 8.45
C LEU A 507 23.06 21.40 7.47
N TRP A 508 24.24 21.79 7.97
CA TRP A 508 25.41 22.14 7.16
C TRP A 508 26.61 21.22 7.39
N ARG A 509 26.46 20.17 8.20
CA ARG A 509 27.54 19.20 8.50
C ARG A 509 27.78 18.19 7.39
N SER A 510 26.82 18.03 6.48
CA SER A 510 26.98 17.25 5.25
C SER A 510 27.04 18.21 4.06
N LEU A 511 28.18 18.22 3.37
CA LEU A 511 28.44 19.05 2.20
C LEU A 511 28.67 18.16 0.98
N ILE A 512 27.56 17.72 0.38
CA ILE A 512 27.55 16.89 -0.83
C ILE A 512 27.40 17.78 -2.07
N PHE A 513 28.50 17.94 -2.81
CA PHE A 513 28.56 18.68 -4.07
C PHE A 513 28.36 17.73 -5.25
N LYS A 514 27.11 17.62 -5.67
CA LYS A 514 26.71 16.79 -6.81
C LYS A 514 27.20 17.32 -8.16
N GLN A 515 27.24 16.45 -9.17
CA GLN A 515 27.60 16.82 -10.55
C GLN A 515 26.85 18.08 -11.01
N GLN A 516 27.60 19.08 -11.48
CA GLN A 516 27.01 20.37 -11.88
C GLN A 516 26.68 20.39 -13.38
N PRO A 517 25.53 20.97 -13.78
CA PRO A 517 25.26 21.29 -15.18
C PRO A 517 26.35 22.20 -15.76
N SER A 518 26.72 21.96 -17.02
CA SER A 518 27.80 22.67 -17.75
C SER A 518 27.75 24.19 -17.65
N ASN A 519 26.55 24.77 -17.59
CA ASN A 519 26.33 26.21 -17.66
C ASN A 519 26.46 26.92 -16.29
N ARG A 520 26.94 26.24 -15.24
CA ARG A 520 27.08 26.80 -13.88
C ARG A 520 28.54 27.10 -13.52
N PRO A 521 28.86 28.28 -12.95
CA PRO A 521 30.22 28.60 -12.54
C PRO A 521 30.64 27.86 -11.27
N ALA A 522 31.88 27.37 -11.26
CA ALA A 522 32.48 26.69 -10.12
C ALA A 522 32.46 27.55 -8.82
N PRO A 523 32.24 26.94 -7.64
CA PRO A 523 32.11 27.68 -6.39
C PRO A 523 33.39 28.40 -5.97
N ARG A 524 33.27 29.67 -5.55
CA ARG A 524 34.40 30.49 -5.06
C ARG A 524 34.81 30.11 -3.63
N ALA A 525 36.09 30.28 -3.29
CA ALA A 525 36.64 29.91 -1.99
C ALA A 525 35.98 30.66 -0.82
N GLU A 526 35.59 31.93 -1.01
CA GLU A 526 34.88 32.74 0.00
C GLU A 526 33.46 32.23 0.25
N SER A 527 32.85 31.57 -0.74
CA SER A 527 31.54 30.92 -0.61
C SER A 527 31.67 29.61 0.16
N LEU A 528 32.69 28.80 -0.13
CA LEU A 528 33.01 27.58 0.64
C LEU A 528 33.30 27.93 2.11
N LYS A 529 34.11 28.97 2.38
CA LYS A 529 34.40 29.46 3.74
C LYS A 529 33.14 29.85 4.51
N LYS A 530 32.13 30.42 3.83
CA LYS A 530 30.82 30.74 4.43
C LYS A 530 30.01 29.48 4.75
N LEU A 531 29.96 28.49 3.84
CA LEU A 531 29.29 27.21 4.09
C LEU A 531 29.90 26.45 5.27
N VAL A 532 31.23 26.36 5.30
CA VAL A 532 31.97 25.75 6.43
C VAL A 532 31.63 26.47 7.74
N SER A 533 31.51 27.80 7.74
CA SER A 533 31.10 28.53 8.95
C SER A 533 29.66 28.24 9.41
N TYR A 534 28.75 27.88 8.51
CA TYR A 534 27.37 27.52 8.87
C TYR A 534 27.27 26.17 9.58
N SER A 535 28.24 25.27 9.39
CA SER A 535 28.35 24.01 10.17
C SER A 535 28.88 24.20 11.59
N GLY A 536 29.24 25.43 11.98
CA GLY A 536 30.06 25.71 13.17
C GLY A 536 31.55 25.43 12.96
N ASN A 537 32.00 25.19 11.71
CA ASN A 537 33.31 24.60 11.36
C ASN A 537 33.46 23.14 11.86
N ASP A 538 32.34 22.40 11.82
CA ASP A 538 32.20 20.98 12.17
C ASP A 538 31.51 20.24 11.01
N VAL A 539 32.10 20.31 9.81
CA VAL A 539 31.71 19.49 8.67
C VAL A 539 32.16 18.04 8.92
N ARG A 540 31.22 17.11 8.75
CA ARG A 540 31.37 15.69 9.06
C ARG A 540 31.40 14.83 7.80
N ASP A 541 30.60 15.19 6.80
CA ASP A 541 30.57 14.48 5.52
C ASP A 541 30.89 15.46 4.40
N LEU A 542 31.93 15.19 3.64
CA LEU A 542 32.36 15.99 2.50
C LEU A 542 32.44 15.11 1.25
N ALA A 543 31.61 15.41 0.25
CA ALA A 543 31.60 14.70 -1.01
C ALA A 543 31.66 15.66 -2.20
N ILE A 544 32.50 15.37 -3.18
CA ILE A 544 32.58 16.09 -4.45
C ILE A 544 32.48 15.04 -5.57
N GLU A 545 31.30 14.95 -6.18
CA GLU A 545 30.97 13.96 -7.23
C GLU A 545 31.61 14.28 -8.61
N ASP A 546 32.24 15.46 -8.75
CA ASP A 546 32.94 15.91 -9.95
C ASP A 546 33.95 17.01 -9.56
N VAL A 547 35.20 16.63 -9.28
CA VAL A 547 36.25 17.60 -8.87
C VAL A 547 36.60 18.60 -9.99
N LEU A 548 36.41 18.22 -11.26
CA LEU A 548 36.73 19.05 -12.42
C LEU A 548 35.74 20.21 -12.59
N ARG A 549 34.42 19.93 -12.57
CA ARG A 549 33.36 20.96 -12.62
C ARG A 549 33.22 21.73 -11.31
N PHE A 550 33.56 21.12 -10.17
CA PHE A 550 33.77 21.87 -8.93
C PHE A 550 34.98 22.83 -9.04
N GLY A 551 35.88 22.57 -10.00
CA GLY A 551 37.14 23.27 -10.19
C GLY A 551 37.98 23.22 -8.93
N LEU A 552 38.20 22.01 -8.38
CA LEU A 552 38.89 21.83 -7.11
C LEU A 552 40.33 22.36 -7.22
N THR A 553 40.74 23.15 -6.25
CA THR A 553 42.10 23.71 -6.15
C THR A 553 42.60 23.50 -4.73
N GLN A 554 43.92 23.50 -4.53
CA GLN A 554 44.52 23.41 -3.20
C GLN A 554 43.97 24.48 -2.23
N SER A 555 43.70 25.70 -2.72
CA SER A 555 43.10 26.77 -1.91
C SER A 555 41.65 26.47 -1.48
N LYS A 556 40.81 25.90 -2.36
CA LYS A 556 39.46 25.43 -2.00
C LYS A 556 39.52 24.25 -1.03
N PHE A 557 40.41 23.29 -1.29
CA PHE A 557 40.56 22.08 -0.48
C PHE A 557 40.97 22.41 0.96
N ILE A 558 42.00 23.24 1.15
CA ILE A 558 42.44 23.72 2.46
C ILE A 558 41.34 24.52 3.20
N VAL A 559 40.46 25.24 2.49
CA VAL A 559 39.31 25.93 3.11
C VAL A 559 38.27 24.95 3.64
N LEU A 560 38.01 23.86 2.93
CA LEU A 560 37.11 22.79 3.38
C LEU A 560 37.70 22.09 4.61
N LEU A 561 38.92 21.54 4.51
CA LEU A 561 39.55 20.77 5.59
C LEU A 561 39.67 21.55 6.91
N LYS A 562 39.93 22.87 6.87
CA LYS A 562 40.09 23.72 8.07
C LYS A 562 38.87 23.78 8.99
N GLY A 563 37.68 23.45 8.50
CA GLY A 563 36.45 23.33 9.30
C GLY A 563 35.79 21.97 9.19
N SER A 564 36.58 20.92 8.95
CA SER A 564 36.17 19.52 8.94
C SER A 564 36.97 18.72 9.97
N ARG A 565 37.08 19.21 11.22
CA ARG A 565 37.91 18.57 12.26
C ARG A 565 37.37 17.21 12.73
N HIS A 566 36.04 17.07 12.72
CA HIS A 566 35.34 15.83 13.05
C HIS A 566 34.78 15.19 11.76
N MET A 567 35.53 15.29 10.66
CA MET A 567 35.18 14.64 9.40
C MET A 567 35.15 13.13 9.58
N ARG A 568 34.10 12.49 9.08
CA ARG A 568 33.81 11.06 9.14
C ARG A 568 33.81 10.43 7.76
N THR A 569 33.41 11.19 6.75
CA THR A 569 33.30 10.75 5.35
C THR A 569 34.00 11.74 4.43
N LEU A 570 34.94 11.26 3.62
CA LEU A 570 35.59 12.02 2.53
C LEU A 570 35.43 11.29 1.20
N THR A 571 34.72 11.92 0.26
CA THR A 571 34.48 11.38 -1.10
C THR A 571 34.97 12.35 -2.17
N LEU A 572 35.85 11.90 -3.06
CA LEU A 572 36.38 12.68 -4.19
C LEU A 572 36.28 11.86 -5.49
N HIS A 573 35.49 12.33 -6.46
CA HIS A 573 35.25 11.64 -7.74
C HIS A 573 35.70 12.47 -8.96
N GLY A 574 36.26 11.79 -9.95
CA GLY A 574 36.89 12.38 -11.12
C GLY A 574 38.31 12.88 -10.84
N SER A 575 39.00 13.33 -11.88
CA SER A 575 40.38 13.83 -11.83
C SER A 575 40.49 15.32 -12.20
N THR A 576 41.62 15.96 -11.90
CA THR A 576 41.90 17.35 -12.31
C THR A 576 43.39 17.61 -12.43
N ASP A 577 43.81 18.50 -13.34
CA ASP A 577 45.21 18.91 -13.50
C ASP A 577 45.70 19.84 -12.38
N ALA A 578 44.78 20.34 -11.54
CA ALA A 578 45.13 21.19 -10.41
C ALA A 578 45.90 20.40 -9.35
N LYS A 579 47.16 20.77 -9.10
CA LYS A 579 47.98 20.14 -8.05
C LYS A 579 47.30 20.28 -6.68
N ILE A 580 46.85 19.16 -6.12
CA ILE A 580 46.19 19.06 -4.81
C ILE A 580 47.04 18.13 -3.93
N GLU A 581 47.31 18.57 -2.70
CA GLU A 581 48.24 17.90 -1.78
C GLU A 581 47.62 17.80 -0.38
N MET A 582 47.84 16.67 0.29
CA MET A 582 47.43 16.49 1.68
C MET A 582 48.30 17.33 2.62
N PRO A 583 47.73 18.01 3.64
CA PRO A 583 48.53 18.68 4.66
C PRO A 583 49.36 17.69 5.48
N GLU A 584 50.67 17.95 5.57
CA GLU A 584 51.61 17.21 6.43
C GLU A 584 51.39 17.59 7.91
N ARG A 585 50.29 17.09 8.48
CA ARG A 585 49.89 17.29 9.88
C ARG A 585 49.20 16.02 10.42
N PRO A 586 49.93 15.11 11.08
CA PRO A 586 49.34 13.93 11.70
C PRO A 586 48.27 14.32 12.73
N GLY A 587 47.26 13.47 12.90
CA GLY A 587 46.20 13.65 13.90
C GLY A 587 45.13 14.71 13.57
N VAL A 588 45.06 15.23 12.34
CA VAL A 588 44.01 16.18 11.93
C VAL A 588 42.62 15.52 11.75
N PHE A 589 42.56 14.20 11.53
CA PHE A 589 41.35 13.48 11.13
C PHE A 589 41.02 12.27 12.03
N THR A 590 40.92 12.51 13.35
CA THR A 590 40.68 11.47 14.36
C THR A 590 39.30 10.79 14.31
N GLU A 591 38.32 11.35 13.58
CA GLU A 591 37.00 10.74 13.35
C GLU A 591 36.79 10.18 11.93
N LEU A 592 37.80 10.25 11.05
CA LEU A 592 37.65 9.95 9.61
C LEU A 592 37.65 8.45 9.32
N THR A 593 36.46 7.87 9.43
CA THR A 593 36.20 6.44 9.29
C THR A 593 36.02 5.96 7.85
N HIS A 594 35.60 6.83 6.93
CA HIS A 594 35.26 6.47 5.55
C HIS A 594 35.98 7.35 4.52
N VAL A 595 36.78 6.74 3.64
CA VAL A 595 37.47 7.41 2.53
C VAL A 595 37.09 6.74 1.21
N HIS A 596 36.67 7.54 0.24
CA HIS A 596 36.24 7.09 -1.09
C HIS A 596 36.86 7.97 -2.17
N MET A 597 37.68 7.38 -3.05
CA MET A 597 38.25 8.06 -4.21
C MET A 597 37.95 7.29 -5.48
N VAL A 598 37.49 7.98 -6.52
CA VAL A 598 37.22 7.41 -7.85
C VAL A 598 37.90 8.30 -8.87
N GLU A 599 38.83 7.74 -9.65
CA GLU A 599 39.67 8.39 -10.68
C GLU A 599 40.63 9.49 -10.16
N PHE A 600 40.37 10.07 -8.99
CA PHE A 600 41.12 11.16 -8.38
C PHE A 600 42.63 10.86 -8.24
N LEU A 601 42.99 9.64 -7.86
CA LEU A 601 44.39 9.25 -7.66
C LEU A 601 45.20 9.15 -8.95
N ALA A 602 44.55 9.02 -10.13
CA ALA A 602 45.25 8.88 -11.41
C ALA A 602 46.16 10.07 -11.76
N LEU A 603 45.84 11.28 -11.26
CA LEU A 603 46.67 12.49 -11.40
C LEU A 603 47.27 12.98 -10.07
N HIS A 604 46.99 12.30 -8.96
CA HIS A 604 47.33 12.75 -7.60
C HIS A 604 48.03 11.65 -6.78
N ILE A 605 49.00 11.01 -7.42
CA ILE A 605 49.78 9.87 -6.90
C ILE A 605 50.33 10.05 -5.47
N ASN A 606 50.83 11.25 -5.13
CA ASN A 606 51.41 11.57 -3.82
C ASN A 606 50.37 11.88 -2.72
N PHE A 607 49.07 11.84 -3.03
CA PHE A 607 47.99 12.22 -2.10
C PHE A 607 47.64 11.10 -1.11
N LEU A 608 47.74 9.83 -1.52
CA LEU A 608 47.23 8.69 -0.75
C LEU A 608 48.03 8.42 0.52
N GLY A 609 49.35 8.23 0.44
CA GLY A 609 50.21 7.89 1.59
C GLY A 609 50.09 8.89 2.76
N PRO A 610 50.19 10.22 2.51
CA PRO A 610 49.96 11.23 3.55
C PRO A 610 48.53 11.25 4.10
N LEU A 611 47.50 10.94 3.29
CA LEU A 611 46.14 10.77 3.85
C LEU A 611 46.09 9.56 4.78
N LEU A 612 46.54 8.39 4.35
CA LEU A 612 46.48 7.16 5.15
C LEU A 612 47.23 7.31 6.48
N ARG A 613 48.40 7.96 6.48
CA ARG A 613 49.13 8.33 7.71
C ARG A 613 48.39 9.31 8.63
N ASN A 614 47.49 10.13 8.11
CA ASN A 614 46.67 11.05 8.90
C ASN A 614 45.40 10.39 9.49
N VAL A 615 45.07 9.15 9.11
CA VAL A 615 43.82 8.42 9.48
C VAL A 615 44.05 6.99 10.00
N SER A 616 45.30 6.58 10.28
CA SER A 616 45.63 5.18 10.58
C SER A 616 44.77 4.56 11.69
N GLU A 617 44.61 5.30 12.80
CA GLU A 617 43.87 4.84 13.99
C GLU A 617 42.34 4.99 13.86
N SER A 618 41.84 5.63 12.79
CA SER A 618 40.42 6.00 12.65
C SER A 618 39.72 5.39 11.43
N LEU A 619 40.45 5.01 10.39
CA LEU A 619 39.88 4.52 9.12
C LEU A 619 39.28 3.12 9.26
N GLN A 620 38.01 2.97 8.89
CA GLN A 620 37.24 1.72 8.93
C GLN A 620 36.85 1.20 7.54
N SER A 621 36.69 2.10 6.57
CA SER A 621 36.31 1.79 5.19
C SER A 621 37.12 2.60 4.18
N LEU A 622 37.78 1.91 3.26
CA LEU A 622 38.58 2.50 2.19
C LEU A 622 38.11 1.98 0.82
N HIS A 623 37.68 2.89 -0.05
CA HIS A 623 37.36 2.59 -1.44
C HIS A 623 38.23 3.43 -2.38
N LEU A 624 39.06 2.77 -3.18
CA LEU A 624 39.89 3.38 -4.22
C LEU A 624 39.54 2.77 -5.59
N ALA A 625 39.09 3.59 -6.52
CA ALA A 625 38.88 3.20 -7.92
C ALA A 625 39.77 4.05 -8.85
N GLY A 626 40.47 3.41 -9.78
CA GLY A 626 41.47 4.03 -10.65
C GLY A 626 42.75 4.34 -9.88
N LEU A 627 43.58 3.31 -9.66
CA LEU A 627 44.83 3.41 -8.92
C LEU A 627 45.90 4.16 -9.73
N PRO A 628 46.88 4.79 -9.04
CA PRO A 628 47.97 5.49 -9.69
C PRO A 628 48.95 4.52 -10.38
N GLN A 629 49.53 4.96 -11.50
CA GLN A 629 50.56 4.20 -12.21
C GLN A 629 51.96 4.43 -11.60
N PHE A 630 52.66 3.35 -11.27
CA PHE A 630 54.09 3.37 -10.94
C PHE A 630 54.81 2.17 -11.58
N GLY A 631 55.56 2.39 -12.67
CA GLY A 631 56.45 1.38 -13.26
C GLY A 631 55.77 0.03 -13.55
N SER A 632 56.51 -1.06 -13.32
CA SER A 632 56.04 -2.45 -13.51
C SER A 632 55.64 -3.17 -12.20
N ARG A 633 56.00 -2.62 -11.04
CA ARG A 633 55.65 -3.10 -9.70
C ARG A 633 55.59 -1.92 -8.73
N THR A 634 54.57 -1.89 -7.86
CA THR A 634 54.63 -1.10 -6.62
C THR A 634 53.84 -1.75 -5.49
N SER A 635 54.49 -1.88 -4.34
CA SER A 635 53.78 -1.80 -3.07
C SER A 635 53.19 -0.40 -2.93
N LEU A 636 51.88 -0.30 -2.70
CA LEU A 636 51.26 0.96 -2.30
C LEU A 636 51.71 1.24 -0.86
N ASP A 637 52.17 2.48 -0.58
CA ASP A 637 52.61 2.97 0.73
C ASP A 637 51.44 3.10 1.72
N PHE A 638 50.88 1.95 2.07
CA PHE A 638 49.94 1.74 3.15
C PHE A 638 50.72 1.68 4.47
N PRO A 639 50.42 2.54 5.45
CA PRO A 639 50.79 2.29 6.84
C PRO A 639 49.93 1.16 7.42
N THR A 640 50.16 0.79 8.68
CA THR A 640 49.21 -0.03 9.43
C THR A 640 47.90 0.74 9.62
N LEU A 641 46.78 0.09 9.35
CA LEU A 641 45.41 0.59 9.47
C LEU A 641 44.64 -0.37 10.39
N PRO A 642 44.91 -0.37 11.72
CA PRO A 642 44.43 -1.42 12.64
C PRO A 642 42.90 -1.53 12.72
N MET A 643 42.17 -0.47 12.41
CA MET A 643 40.69 -0.41 12.46
C MET A 643 40.01 -0.68 11.11
N LEU A 644 40.75 -0.95 10.02
CA LEU A 644 40.19 -1.09 8.69
C LEU A 644 39.43 -2.41 8.53
N LYS A 645 38.10 -2.32 8.34
CA LYS A 645 37.20 -3.48 8.18
C LYS A 645 36.79 -3.72 6.74
N ILE A 646 36.75 -2.67 5.91
CA ILE A 646 36.27 -2.75 4.52
C ILE A 646 37.33 -2.15 3.59
N LEU A 647 37.80 -2.94 2.63
CA LEU A 647 38.71 -2.51 1.57
C LEU A 647 38.09 -2.82 0.20
N ARG A 648 37.98 -1.80 -0.66
CA ARG A 648 37.53 -1.93 -2.04
C ARG A 648 38.55 -1.29 -2.97
N LEU A 649 39.10 -2.08 -3.89
CA LEU A 649 40.07 -1.65 -4.89
C LEU A 649 39.51 -1.96 -6.28
N GLU A 650 39.44 -0.94 -7.13
CA GLU A 650 38.98 -1.07 -8.52
C GLU A 650 40.00 -0.42 -9.46
N GLU A 651 40.25 -1.07 -10.59
CA GLU A 651 41.14 -0.57 -11.64
C GLU A 651 40.43 -0.58 -12.99
N HIS A 652 40.86 0.29 -13.92
CA HIS A 652 40.33 0.27 -15.28
C HIS A 652 41.16 -0.68 -16.14
N GLU A 653 40.53 -1.35 -17.11
CA GLU A 653 41.27 -2.19 -18.06
C GLU A 653 42.24 -1.33 -18.88
N ARG A 654 43.55 -1.61 -18.73
CA ARG A 654 44.68 -0.81 -19.23
C ARG A 654 45.74 -1.75 -19.83
N PRO A 655 46.54 -1.33 -20.84
CA PRO A 655 47.53 -2.21 -21.49
C PRO A 655 48.65 -2.72 -20.56
N TYR A 656 49.00 -1.92 -19.55
CA TYR A 656 49.99 -2.26 -18.52
C TYR A 656 49.32 -2.05 -17.14
N PRO A 657 48.56 -3.04 -16.64
CA PRO A 657 47.87 -2.93 -15.35
C PRO A 657 48.85 -3.03 -14.18
N LEU A 658 48.49 -2.40 -13.06
CA LEU A 658 49.24 -2.50 -11.80
C LEU A 658 49.12 -3.91 -11.21
N ARG A 659 50.25 -4.55 -10.92
CA ARG A 659 50.32 -5.75 -10.07
C ARG A 659 50.45 -5.36 -8.61
N LEU A 660 49.53 -5.87 -7.80
CA LEU A 660 49.42 -5.59 -6.37
C LEU A 660 49.89 -6.81 -5.55
N GLU A 661 50.87 -6.61 -4.68
CA GLU A 661 51.32 -7.64 -3.72
C GLU A 661 50.32 -7.73 -2.54
N LEU A 662 49.12 -8.25 -2.81
CA LEU A 662 47.95 -8.19 -1.91
C LEU A 662 48.25 -8.67 -0.48
N PHE A 663 49.08 -9.70 -0.33
CA PHE A 663 49.37 -10.30 0.97
C PHE A 663 50.33 -9.45 1.83
N GLU A 664 51.02 -8.44 1.29
CA GLU A 664 51.70 -7.42 2.10
C GLU A 664 50.72 -6.63 2.98
N PHE A 665 49.43 -6.61 2.64
CA PHE A 665 48.42 -5.91 3.42
C PHE A 665 47.97 -6.71 4.66
N VAL A 666 48.25 -8.01 4.77
CA VAL A 666 47.79 -8.84 5.91
C VAL A 666 48.28 -8.27 7.26
N SER A 667 49.57 -7.93 7.35
CA SER A 667 50.15 -7.32 8.56
C SER A 667 49.74 -5.87 8.77
N LYS A 668 49.26 -5.20 7.72
CA LYS A 668 48.85 -3.79 7.73
C LYS A 668 47.36 -3.61 8.06
N THR A 669 46.50 -4.58 7.76
CA THR A 669 45.03 -4.48 7.91
C THR A 669 44.45 -5.65 8.72
N PRO A 670 44.90 -5.87 9.99
CA PRO A 670 44.61 -7.11 10.73
C PRO A 670 43.12 -7.37 11.00
N GLN A 671 42.27 -6.33 11.08
CA GLN A 671 40.82 -6.43 11.30
C GLN A 671 39.98 -6.39 10.00
N LEU A 672 40.57 -6.72 8.85
CA LEU A 672 39.85 -6.68 7.56
C LEU A 672 38.74 -7.74 7.52
N GLN A 673 37.49 -7.30 7.37
CA GLN A 673 36.30 -8.17 7.34
C GLN A 673 35.73 -8.35 5.93
N GLN A 674 35.90 -7.36 5.05
CA GLN A 674 35.39 -7.40 3.68
C GLN A 674 36.40 -6.85 2.67
N LEU A 675 36.67 -7.63 1.62
CA LEU A 675 37.55 -7.26 0.51
C LEU A 675 36.79 -7.33 -0.82
N TRP A 676 36.90 -6.28 -1.63
CA TRP A 676 36.39 -6.23 -3.01
C TRP A 676 37.51 -5.82 -3.96
N LEU A 677 37.73 -6.63 -5.00
CA LEU A 677 38.72 -6.41 -6.04
C LEU A 677 38.02 -6.41 -7.40
N SER A 678 38.06 -5.28 -8.12
CA SER A 678 37.56 -5.19 -9.50
C SER A 678 38.70 -4.86 -10.46
N ASP A 679 38.92 -5.74 -11.42
CA ASP A 679 39.88 -5.62 -12.52
C ASP A 679 41.39 -5.51 -12.20
N VAL A 680 41.74 -5.42 -10.91
CA VAL A 680 43.10 -5.49 -10.33
C VAL A 680 43.84 -6.78 -10.72
N GLN A 681 45.15 -6.70 -10.99
CA GLN A 681 46.05 -7.87 -11.08
C GLN A 681 46.89 -8.03 -9.81
N LEU A 682 47.25 -9.27 -9.46
CA LEU A 682 48.03 -9.57 -8.25
C LEU A 682 49.44 -10.06 -8.59
N GLY A 683 50.39 -9.77 -7.70
CA GLY A 683 51.78 -10.21 -7.79
C GLY A 683 52.04 -11.54 -7.07
N SER A 684 53.11 -12.22 -7.46
CA SER A 684 53.53 -13.53 -6.95
C SER A 684 54.10 -13.42 -5.52
N THR A 685 53.23 -13.58 -4.51
CA THR A 685 53.65 -13.77 -3.12
C THR A 685 53.80 -15.27 -2.78
N ASP A 686 55.02 -15.72 -2.52
CA ASP A 686 55.31 -17.08 -2.04
C ASP A 686 54.90 -17.25 -0.56
N LEU A 687 53.63 -17.59 -0.32
CA LEU A 687 53.12 -17.93 1.01
C LEU A 687 53.16 -19.44 1.29
N SER A 688 53.58 -19.79 2.52
CA SER A 688 53.36 -21.11 3.11
C SER A 688 51.89 -21.33 3.49
N HIS A 689 51.51 -22.57 3.77
CA HIS A 689 50.15 -22.89 4.21
C HIS A 689 49.83 -22.22 5.56
N ASP A 690 50.78 -22.21 6.50
CA ASP A 690 50.62 -21.58 7.82
C ASP A 690 50.35 -20.07 7.71
N GLN A 691 50.91 -19.39 6.70
CA GLN A 691 50.65 -17.98 6.43
C GLN A 691 49.26 -17.72 5.82
N ILE A 692 48.68 -18.70 5.11
CA ILE A 692 47.31 -18.64 4.58
C ILE A 692 46.29 -18.94 5.69
N ASP A 693 46.57 -19.93 6.54
CA ASP A 693 45.74 -20.28 7.70
C ASP A 693 45.83 -19.25 8.86
N THR A 694 46.74 -18.28 8.80
CA THR A 694 46.83 -17.16 9.78
C THR A 694 46.56 -15.77 9.19
N ALA A 695 46.27 -15.66 7.89
CA ALA A 695 45.89 -14.40 7.28
C ALA A 695 44.49 -13.93 7.72
N TRP A 696 44.30 -12.61 7.81
CA TRP A 696 43.05 -11.90 8.12
C TRP A 696 42.03 -12.67 8.96
N GLY A 697 42.24 -12.69 10.29
CA GLY A 697 41.42 -13.42 11.27
C GLY A 697 39.91 -13.26 11.09
N ASP A 698 39.45 -12.04 10.83
CA ASP A 698 38.02 -11.69 10.75
C ASP A 698 37.44 -11.63 9.32
N LEU A 699 38.15 -12.12 8.29
CA LEU A 699 37.69 -12.00 6.89
C LEU A 699 36.42 -12.82 6.63
N LYS A 700 35.29 -12.13 6.43
CA LYS A 700 33.96 -12.70 6.18
C LYS A 700 33.46 -12.53 4.74
N THR A 701 34.00 -11.60 3.96
CA THR A 701 33.55 -11.34 2.57
C THR A 701 34.70 -11.16 1.60
N VAL A 702 34.64 -11.86 0.46
CA VAL A 702 35.51 -11.67 -0.70
C VAL A 702 34.67 -11.51 -1.97
N VAL A 703 34.81 -10.37 -2.66
CA VAL A 703 34.26 -10.15 -4.00
C VAL A 703 35.41 -9.93 -4.98
N VAL A 704 35.41 -10.67 -6.09
CA VAL A 704 36.42 -10.56 -7.14
C VAL A 704 35.72 -10.50 -8.50
N LYS A 705 35.90 -9.39 -9.21
CA LYS A 705 35.35 -9.18 -10.55
C LYS A 705 36.49 -8.95 -11.54
N LYS A 706 36.48 -9.67 -12.68
CA LYS A 706 37.47 -9.47 -13.75
C LYS A 706 36.80 -9.51 -15.12
N ASN A 707 37.08 -8.49 -15.92
CA ASN A 707 36.80 -8.48 -17.34
C ASN A 707 38.03 -9.01 -18.11
N GLY A 708 37.79 -9.73 -19.21
CA GLY A 708 38.84 -10.44 -19.93
C GLY A 708 39.28 -11.76 -19.27
N ARG A 709 40.52 -12.19 -19.52
CA ARG A 709 41.11 -13.40 -18.95
C ARG A 709 41.96 -13.06 -17.72
N LEU A 710 41.95 -13.96 -16.73
CA LEU A 710 42.97 -13.97 -15.69
C LEU A 710 44.29 -14.53 -16.24
N ASP A 711 45.40 -13.95 -15.79
CA ASP A 711 46.72 -14.59 -15.83
C ASP A 711 46.91 -15.51 -14.61
N THR A 712 47.78 -16.51 -14.74
CA THR A 712 48.00 -17.55 -13.72
C THR A 712 48.38 -16.99 -12.36
N GLU A 713 49.28 -16.00 -12.33
CA GLU A 713 49.77 -15.35 -11.10
C GLU A 713 48.62 -14.64 -10.35
N THR A 714 47.78 -13.87 -11.05
CA THR A 714 46.59 -13.26 -10.44
C THR A 714 45.59 -14.32 -9.93
N ALA A 715 45.37 -15.38 -10.71
CA ALA A 715 44.38 -16.42 -10.42
C ALA A 715 44.74 -17.28 -9.21
N ASP A 716 46.00 -17.72 -9.08
CA ASP A 716 46.45 -18.49 -7.92
C ASP A 716 46.45 -17.64 -6.64
N ASN A 717 46.69 -16.33 -6.73
CA ASN A 717 46.52 -15.43 -5.59
C ASN A 717 45.04 -15.27 -5.18
N PHE A 718 44.09 -15.20 -6.12
CA PHE A 718 42.65 -15.20 -5.79
C PHE A 718 42.21 -16.52 -5.15
N ARG A 719 42.73 -17.66 -5.64
CA ARG A 719 42.53 -18.99 -5.04
C ARG A 719 43.08 -19.05 -3.61
N ARG A 720 44.30 -18.56 -3.35
CA ARG A 720 44.87 -18.42 -2.00
C ARG A 720 44.01 -17.55 -1.08
N LEU A 721 43.53 -16.40 -1.58
CA LEU A 721 42.68 -15.46 -0.85
C LEU A 721 41.38 -16.11 -0.34
N ILE A 722 40.68 -16.89 -1.18
CA ILE A 722 39.45 -17.59 -0.78
C ILE A 722 39.70 -18.95 -0.09
N SER A 723 40.98 -19.26 0.20
CA SER A 723 41.42 -20.42 0.99
C SER A 723 42.00 -20.03 2.35
N ILE A 724 41.99 -18.74 2.69
CA ILE A 724 42.39 -18.22 4.01
C ILE A 724 41.56 -18.90 5.10
N GLN A 725 42.23 -19.40 6.14
CA GLN A 725 41.62 -20.21 7.21
C GLN A 725 40.73 -21.36 6.67
N ARG A 726 41.09 -21.93 5.51
CA ARG A 726 40.33 -22.97 4.78
C ARG A 726 38.89 -22.55 4.44
N GLY A 727 38.67 -21.25 4.31
CA GLY A 727 37.38 -20.62 4.07
C GLY A 727 36.42 -20.62 5.26
N LYS A 728 36.84 -21.06 6.46
CA LYS A 728 35.95 -21.24 7.63
C LYS A 728 35.17 -19.98 8.02
N THR A 729 35.79 -18.80 7.92
CA THR A 729 35.20 -17.51 8.29
C THR A 729 34.39 -16.86 7.16
N LEU A 730 34.50 -17.34 5.92
CA LEU A 730 33.92 -16.69 4.75
C LEU A 730 32.40 -16.93 4.66
N GLN A 731 31.64 -15.86 4.89
CA GLN A 731 30.18 -15.82 4.77
C GLN A 731 29.73 -15.46 3.33
N TYR A 732 30.47 -14.62 2.61
CA TYR A 732 30.08 -14.13 1.29
C TYR A 732 31.23 -14.22 0.28
N ILE A 733 31.02 -14.96 -0.81
CA ILE A 733 31.94 -15.09 -1.95
C ILE A 733 31.21 -14.74 -3.25
N ASP A 734 31.72 -13.78 -4.04
CA ASP A 734 31.19 -13.41 -5.37
C ASP A 734 32.35 -13.33 -6.38
N LEU A 735 32.44 -14.35 -7.26
CA LEU A 735 33.51 -14.56 -8.24
C LEU A 735 32.97 -14.38 -9.67
N ASP A 736 33.21 -13.21 -10.23
CA ASP A 736 32.65 -12.75 -11.50
C ASP A 736 33.76 -12.58 -12.55
N PHE A 737 34.30 -13.71 -12.97
CA PHE A 737 35.40 -13.87 -13.93
C PHE A 737 35.34 -15.28 -14.54
N THR A 738 36.15 -15.58 -15.57
CA THR A 738 36.22 -16.92 -16.17
C THR A 738 37.49 -17.68 -15.79
N TRP A 739 37.35 -18.74 -15.00
CA TRP A 739 38.43 -19.70 -14.73
C TRP A 739 38.70 -20.62 -15.93
N ARG A 740 39.98 -20.88 -16.24
CA ARG A 740 40.41 -21.78 -17.34
C ARG A 740 41.74 -22.52 -17.09
N LEU A 741 42.28 -22.51 -15.87
CA LEU A 741 43.62 -23.06 -15.58
C LEU A 741 43.62 -24.57 -15.36
N ASP A 742 42.55 -25.09 -14.77
CA ASP A 742 42.38 -26.50 -14.42
C ASP A 742 40.89 -26.87 -14.35
N ARG A 743 40.61 -28.15 -14.05
CA ARG A 743 39.25 -28.70 -13.88
C ARG A 743 38.72 -28.60 -12.44
N TYR A 744 39.52 -28.06 -11.51
CA TYR A 744 39.18 -27.94 -10.09
C TYR A 744 38.44 -26.63 -9.81
N GLY A 745 38.80 -25.56 -10.53
CA GLY A 745 38.15 -24.26 -10.40
C GLY A 745 38.75 -23.39 -9.28
N PRO A 746 38.22 -22.18 -9.07
CA PRO A 746 38.82 -21.21 -8.15
C PRO A 746 38.74 -21.61 -6.67
N LEU A 747 37.69 -22.34 -6.27
CA LEU A 747 37.36 -22.65 -4.87
C LEU A 747 38.25 -23.73 -4.22
N GLU A 748 39.03 -24.45 -5.03
CA GLU A 748 39.79 -25.63 -4.61
C GLU A 748 41.30 -25.34 -4.65
N PHE A 749 41.98 -25.50 -3.51
CA PHE A 749 43.42 -25.25 -3.38
C PHE A 749 44.20 -26.57 -3.25
N LYS A 750 44.35 -27.26 -4.38
CA LYS A 750 45.30 -28.37 -4.54
C LYS A 750 46.57 -27.85 -5.21
N LEU A 751 47.69 -27.93 -4.51
CA LEU A 751 49.03 -27.64 -5.03
C LEU A 751 49.72 -28.95 -5.44
N PRO A 752 49.75 -29.31 -6.74
CA PRO A 752 50.58 -30.42 -7.21
C PRO A 752 52.05 -30.03 -7.02
N ARG A 753 52.86 -30.95 -6.46
CA ARG A 753 54.20 -30.62 -5.94
C ARG A 753 55.33 -30.59 -6.99
N THR A 754 54.99 -30.66 -8.28
CA THR A 754 55.95 -30.88 -9.38
C THR A 754 55.73 -29.92 -10.55
N MET A 755 56.84 -29.43 -11.12
CA MET A 755 56.86 -28.55 -12.29
C MET A 755 56.33 -29.26 -13.55
N PRO A 756 55.81 -28.54 -14.57
CA PRO A 756 55.11 -29.14 -15.74
C PRO A 756 55.93 -30.01 -16.69
N ASN A 757 57.18 -30.35 -16.36
CA ASN A 757 58.19 -30.86 -17.31
C ASN A 757 58.94 -32.12 -16.81
N GLN A 758 58.38 -32.84 -15.85
CA GLN A 758 58.80 -34.20 -15.48
C GLN A 758 57.59 -35.13 -15.59
N GLN A 759 57.80 -36.34 -16.12
CA GLN A 759 56.75 -37.35 -16.18
C GLN A 759 56.32 -37.76 -14.76
N PRO A 760 55.05 -38.16 -14.55
CA PRO A 760 54.61 -38.66 -13.26
C PRO A 760 55.44 -39.89 -12.88
N ALA A 761 56.15 -39.81 -11.76
CA ALA A 761 56.61 -41.02 -11.09
C ALA A 761 55.39 -41.69 -10.45
N GLU A 762 55.14 -42.95 -10.81
CA GLU A 762 54.29 -43.82 -10.02
C GLU A 762 54.89 -43.92 -8.60
N ASP A 763 54.04 -44.12 -7.58
CA ASP A 763 54.36 -44.04 -6.15
C ASP A 763 54.76 -42.66 -5.58
N SER A 764 53.76 -41.78 -5.43
CA SER A 764 53.82 -40.67 -4.45
C SER A 764 52.46 -40.41 -3.77
N ALA A 765 51.96 -41.42 -3.03
CA ALA A 765 50.66 -41.41 -2.35
C ALA A 765 50.57 -40.49 -1.10
N ASN A 766 51.03 -39.24 -1.19
CA ASN A 766 50.99 -38.23 -0.13
C ASN A 766 50.85 -36.80 -0.72
N GLU A 767 49.80 -36.56 -1.53
CA GLU A 767 49.33 -35.19 -1.79
C GLU A 767 48.72 -34.61 -0.50
N PHE A 768 49.41 -33.67 0.14
CA PHE A 768 48.84 -32.89 1.25
C PHE A 768 47.83 -31.86 0.72
N THR A 769 46.57 -32.26 0.67
CA THR A 769 45.45 -31.46 0.14
C THR A 769 45.01 -30.38 1.14
N HIS A 770 45.07 -29.11 0.74
CA HIS A 770 44.63 -27.97 1.55
C HIS A 770 43.13 -27.69 1.31
N ILE A 771 42.28 -28.64 1.69
CA ILE A 771 40.84 -28.62 1.40
C ILE A 771 40.14 -27.49 2.18
N ASN A 772 39.32 -26.71 1.46
CA ASN A 772 38.45 -25.68 2.01
C ASN A 772 37.09 -26.27 2.40
N TYR A 773 36.52 -25.85 3.53
CA TYR A 773 35.28 -26.43 4.07
C TYR A 773 34.16 -25.40 4.36
N TYR A 774 34.42 -24.12 4.11
CA TYR A 774 33.42 -23.03 4.03
C TYR A 774 32.28 -23.07 5.07
N GLU A 775 32.62 -23.36 6.33
CA GLU A 775 31.66 -23.75 7.40
C GLU A 775 30.64 -22.68 7.78
N ASP A 776 30.87 -21.42 7.40
CA ASP A 776 30.00 -20.29 7.71
C ASP A 776 29.37 -19.64 6.45
N LEU A 777 29.49 -20.27 5.28
CA LEU A 777 29.08 -19.67 4.00
C LEU A 777 27.57 -19.43 3.90
N ARG A 778 27.20 -18.15 3.70
CA ARG A 778 25.84 -17.66 3.49
C ARG A 778 25.51 -17.44 2.02
N SER A 779 26.50 -17.08 1.21
CA SER A 779 26.32 -16.78 -0.20
C SER A 779 27.54 -17.16 -1.04
N LEU A 780 27.30 -17.97 -2.07
CA LEU A 780 28.29 -18.32 -3.09
C LEU A 780 27.79 -17.91 -4.47
N ARG A 781 28.47 -16.94 -5.09
CA ARG A 781 28.19 -16.45 -6.44
C ARG A 781 29.37 -16.71 -7.36
N LEU A 782 29.07 -17.24 -8.55
CA LEU A 782 30.06 -17.87 -9.43
C LEU A 782 29.86 -17.51 -10.91
N SER A 783 29.16 -16.41 -11.23
CA SER A 783 28.52 -16.05 -12.52
C SER A 783 29.16 -16.45 -13.86
N ARG A 784 30.47 -16.71 -13.92
CA ARG A 784 31.24 -17.10 -15.12
C ARG A 784 32.21 -18.29 -14.90
N ASN A 785 32.02 -19.07 -13.83
CA ASN A 785 32.87 -20.17 -13.35
C ASN A 785 32.09 -21.49 -13.22
N THR A 786 32.19 -22.38 -14.23
CA THR A 786 31.72 -23.77 -14.14
C THR A 786 32.59 -24.56 -13.16
N GLY A 787 31.99 -25.21 -12.17
CA GLY A 787 32.69 -26.06 -11.18
C GLY A 787 32.23 -27.52 -11.24
N SER A 788 33.02 -28.43 -10.67
CA SER A 788 32.59 -29.83 -10.48
C SER A 788 31.47 -29.91 -9.43
N PRO A 789 30.29 -30.49 -9.73
CA PRO A 789 29.21 -30.62 -8.75
C PRO A 789 29.60 -31.44 -7.51
N ALA A 790 30.45 -32.46 -7.67
CA ALA A 790 30.92 -33.29 -6.55
C ALA A 790 31.89 -32.52 -5.63
N ASN A 791 32.83 -31.76 -6.20
CA ASN A 791 33.78 -30.95 -5.42
C ASN A 791 33.01 -29.80 -4.73
N LEU A 792 32.02 -29.22 -5.42
CA LEU A 792 31.15 -28.19 -4.85
C LEU A 792 30.26 -28.76 -3.72
N GLN A 793 29.79 -30.01 -3.83
CA GLN A 793 29.10 -30.72 -2.77
C GLN A 793 29.98 -30.88 -1.52
N GLU A 794 31.21 -31.37 -1.70
CA GLU A 794 32.18 -31.56 -0.61
C GLU A 794 32.39 -30.26 0.19
N ILE A 795 32.81 -29.19 -0.49
CA ILE A 795 33.26 -27.95 0.15
C ILE A 795 32.15 -27.09 0.77
N ILE A 796 30.88 -27.22 0.34
CA ILE A 796 29.74 -26.47 0.94
C ILE A 796 28.81 -27.34 1.80
N SER A 797 29.03 -28.66 1.86
CA SER A 797 28.24 -29.56 2.69
C SER A 797 28.09 -29.15 4.16
N PRO A 798 29.10 -28.56 4.85
CA PRO A 798 28.93 -28.13 6.24
C PRO A 798 27.96 -26.96 6.39
N ALA A 799 28.05 -25.96 5.48
CA ALA A 799 27.15 -24.80 5.49
C ALA A 799 25.70 -25.17 5.13
N LEU A 800 25.50 -26.15 4.25
CA LEU A 800 24.16 -26.68 3.96
C LEU A 800 23.59 -27.50 5.11
N ALA A 801 24.38 -28.40 5.71
CA ALA A 801 23.96 -29.19 6.87
C ALA A 801 23.62 -28.32 8.08
N ALA A 802 24.34 -27.20 8.27
CA ALA A 802 24.06 -26.19 9.29
C ALA A 802 22.90 -25.24 8.92
N GLY A 803 22.29 -25.36 7.73
CA GLY A 803 21.20 -24.51 7.27
C GLY A 803 21.59 -23.05 6.96
N LYS A 804 22.89 -22.77 6.80
CA LYS A 804 23.47 -21.42 6.64
C LYS A 804 23.47 -20.90 5.20
N LEU A 805 23.57 -21.79 4.20
CA LEU A 805 23.73 -21.35 2.81
C LEU A 805 22.39 -20.86 2.22
N HIS A 806 22.29 -19.55 2.01
CA HIS A 806 21.09 -18.86 1.52
C HIS A 806 21.07 -18.64 0.00
N THR A 807 22.25 -18.47 -0.60
CA THR A 807 22.44 -18.08 -2.00
C THR A 807 23.48 -18.96 -2.65
N LEU A 808 23.14 -19.56 -3.80
CA LEU A 808 24.06 -20.37 -4.60
C LEU A 808 23.87 -20.08 -6.10
N ASP A 809 24.95 -19.81 -6.82
CA ASP A 809 24.95 -19.67 -8.27
C ASP A 809 25.62 -20.88 -8.94
N ILE A 810 24.98 -21.43 -9.98
CA ILE A 810 25.45 -22.57 -10.77
C ILE A 810 25.68 -22.11 -12.21
N VAL A 811 26.87 -22.38 -12.75
CA VAL A 811 27.23 -22.11 -14.16
C VAL A 811 27.43 -23.43 -14.87
N PHE A 812 26.73 -23.62 -15.99
CA PHE A 812 26.64 -24.90 -16.66
C PHE A 812 27.79 -25.11 -17.67
N PRO A 813 28.14 -26.37 -17.99
CA PRO A 813 29.07 -26.68 -19.07
C PRO A 813 28.41 -26.57 -20.46
N LEU A 814 29.25 -26.33 -21.47
CA LEU A 814 28.88 -26.42 -22.88
C LEU A 814 28.70 -27.90 -23.29
N ASP A 815 27.89 -28.16 -24.32
CA ASP A 815 27.80 -29.49 -24.93
C ASP A 815 29.09 -29.83 -25.73
N ASP A 816 29.58 -31.06 -25.57
CA ASP A 816 30.68 -31.59 -26.37
C ASP A 816 30.30 -31.78 -27.86
N HIS A 817 31.29 -31.69 -28.74
CA HIS A 817 31.08 -31.84 -30.18
C HIS A 817 30.49 -33.21 -30.54
N GLY A 818 29.28 -33.21 -31.12
CA GLY A 818 28.55 -34.42 -31.51
C GLY A 818 27.59 -34.96 -30.44
N MET A 819 27.53 -34.36 -29.24
CA MET A 819 26.47 -34.66 -28.28
C MET A 819 25.11 -34.12 -28.75
N ARG A 820 24.03 -34.65 -28.16
CA ARG A 820 22.69 -34.07 -28.33
C ARG A 820 22.63 -32.74 -27.59
N GLU A 821 21.95 -31.76 -28.17
CA GLU A 821 21.72 -30.46 -27.54
C GLU A 821 21.15 -30.61 -26.12
N GLY A 822 21.75 -29.85 -25.19
CA GLY A 822 21.41 -29.79 -23.79
C GLY A 822 21.80 -31.02 -22.98
N ALA A 823 22.55 -31.97 -23.54
CA ALA A 823 22.95 -33.19 -22.82
C ALA A 823 23.90 -32.88 -21.64
N ALA A 824 24.91 -32.04 -21.84
CA ALA A 824 25.87 -31.68 -20.80
C ALA A 824 25.18 -30.89 -19.68
N SER A 825 24.33 -29.92 -20.03
CA SER A 825 23.54 -29.16 -19.05
C SER A 825 22.51 -30.03 -18.30
N SER A 826 21.92 -31.02 -18.96
CA SER A 826 20.97 -31.96 -18.31
C SER A 826 21.68 -32.90 -17.34
N GLN A 827 22.84 -33.45 -17.72
CA GLN A 827 23.66 -34.28 -16.82
C GLN A 827 24.12 -33.46 -15.61
N HIS A 828 24.67 -32.27 -15.86
CA HIS A 828 25.16 -31.38 -14.81
C HIS A 828 24.07 -31.04 -13.79
N LEU A 829 22.81 -30.88 -14.21
CA LEU A 829 21.68 -30.66 -13.31
C LEU A 829 21.28 -31.91 -12.51
N GLN A 830 21.45 -33.11 -13.06
CA GLN A 830 21.25 -34.37 -12.34
C GLN A 830 22.33 -34.57 -11.27
N ASP A 831 23.58 -34.19 -11.56
CA ASP A 831 24.70 -34.24 -10.61
C ASP A 831 24.49 -33.31 -9.39
N TYR A 832 23.57 -32.33 -9.47
CA TYR A 832 23.11 -31.49 -8.36
C TYR A 832 21.92 -32.07 -7.56
N ALA A 833 21.54 -33.34 -7.75
CA ALA A 833 20.38 -33.94 -7.05
C ALA A 833 20.44 -33.82 -5.51
N TRP A 834 21.63 -33.74 -4.92
CA TRP A 834 21.87 -33.53 -3.48
C TRP A 834 21.43 -32.15 -2.94
N LEU A 835 21.19 -31.16 -3.82
CA LEU A 835 20.61 -29.86 -3.43
C LEU A 835 19.08 -29.91 -3.25
N ARG A 836 18.40 -30.94 -3.77
CA ARG A 836 16.93 -31.03 -3.72
C ARG A 836 16.44 -31.05 -2.28
N SER A 837 15.37 -30.32 -1.98
CA SER A 837 14.82 -30.11 -0.62
C SER A 837 15.69 -29.29 0.35
N ALA A 838 16.81 -28.70 -0.09
CA ALA A 838 17.61 -27.80 0.76
C ALA A 838 16.78 -26.57 1.18
N SER A 839 16.45 -26.49 2.47
CA SER A 839 15.49 -25.50 3.01
C SER A 839 16.12 -24.14 3.38
N SER A 840 17.44 -24.04 3.42
CA SER A 840 18.16 -22.78 3.65
C SER A 840 18.21 -21.88 2.41
N ILE A 841 18.24 -22.48 1.21
CA ILE A 841 18.41 -21.78 -0.06
C ILE A 841 17.15 -20.98 -0.39
N ARG A 842 17.35 -19.67 -0.62
CA ARG A 842 16.30 -18.70 -1.01
C ARG A 842 16.60 -18.00 -2.33
N ASN A 843 17.87 -17.96 -2.75
CA ASN A 843 18.31 -17.34 -3.99
C ASN A 843 19.13 -18.34 -4.82
N LEU A 844 18.77 -18.55 -6.09
CA LEU A 844 19.59 -19.31 -7.04
C LEU A 844 19.94 -18.49 -8.28
N GLY A 845 21.20 -18.50 -8.70
CA GLY A 845 21.61 -18.03 -10.03
C GLY A 845 21.91 -19.20 -10.95
N LEU A 846 21.50 -19.11 -12.21
CA LEU A 846 21.67 -20.17 -13.21
C LEU A 846 22.16 -19.56 -14.51
N PHE A 847 23.38 -19.92 -14.91
CA PHE A 847 24.13 -19.24 -15.97
C PHE A 847 24.58 -20.20 -17.07
N GLU A 848 24.47 -19.76 -18.33
CA GLU A 848 24.98 -20.45 -19.54
C GLU A 848 24.45 -21.87 -19.75
N PHE A 849 23.27 -22.18 -19.21
CA PHE A 849 22.57 -23.46 -19.43
C PHE A 849 21.95 -23.55 -20.83
N ARG A 850 21.86 -24.76 -21.38
CA ARG A 850 21.03 -25.08 -22.56
C ARG A 850 20.22 -26.34 -22.32
N PHE A 851 18.91 -26.28 -22.51
CA PHE A 851 18.01 -27.44 -22.56
C PHE A 851 17.34 -27.47 -23.93
N ARG A 852 16.75 -28.61 -24.32
CA ARG A 852 16.28 -28.80 -25.71
C ARG A 852 15.15 -27.85 -26.11
N SER A 853 15.22 -27.38 -27.35
CA SER A 853 14.05 -26.81 -28.03
C SER A 853 12.93 -27.84 -28.19
N ASN A 854 11.73 -27.51 -27.67
CA ASN A 854 10.52 -28.35 -27.69
C ASN A 854 10.67 -29.68 -26.93
N PRO A 855 10.57 -29.67 -25.58
CA PRO A 855 10.64 -30.86 -24.74
C PRO A 855 9.58 -31.90 -25.13
N ARG A 856 9.96 -33.17 -25.19
CA ARG A 856 9.09 -34.29 -25.61
C ARG A 856 8.54 -35.12 -24.46
N ASP A 857 9.19 -35.06 -23.32
CA ASP A 857 8.87 -35.74 -22.06
C ASP A 857 9.23 -34.84 -20.88
N ASP A 858 8.91 -35.27 -19.65
CA ASP A 858 9.24 -34.53 -18.44
C ASP A 858 10.76 -34.45 -18.17
N LEU A 859 11.54 -35.37 -18.77
CA LEU A 859 13.01 -35.38 -18.69
C LEU A 859 13.65 -34.27 -19.51
N ASP A 860 13.01 -33.76 -20.57
CA ASP A 860 13.45 -32.56 -21.28
C ASP A 860 13.13 -31.24 -20.50
N MET A 861 12.42 -31.29 -19.35
CA MET A 861 12.06 -30.12 -18.52
C MET A 861 12.55 -30.20 -17.05
N MET A 862 13.74 -30.77 -16.82
CA MET A 862 14.24 -31.00 -15.45
C MET A 862 14.39 -29.74 -14.56
N LEU A 863 14.60 -28.55 -15.12
CA LEU A 863 14.88 -27.34 -14.32
C LEU A 863 13.67 -26.81 -13.52
N PRO A 864 12.46 -26.62 -14.11
CA PRO A 864 11.24 -26.37 -13.34
C PRO A 864 11.08 -27.29 -12.11
N ASP A 865 11.30 -28.59 -12.25
CA ASP A 865 11.17 -29.58 -11.17
C ASP A 865 12.36 -29.61 -10.20
N PHE A 866 13.54 -29.17 -10.63
CA PHE A 866 14.66 -28.87 -9.74
C PHE A 866 14.32 -27.67 -8.85
N LEU A 867 13.92 -26.55 -9.46
CA LEU A 867 13.57 -25.32 -8.76
C LEU A 867 12.33 -25.48 -7.84
N ALA A 868 11.35 -26.29 -8.25
CA ALA A 868 10.18 -26.59 -7.42
C ALA A 868 10.49 -27.45 -6.18
N SER A 869 11.64 -28.13 -6.14
CA SER A 869 12.04 -28.97 -5.00
C SER A 869 12.64 -28.19 -3.83
N PHE A 870 12.89 -26.88 -3.96
CA PHE A 870 13.37 -26.02 -2.87
C PHE A 870 12.18 -25.37 -2.14
N PRO A 871 11.93 -25.69 -0.85
CA PRO A 871 10.69 -25.26 -0.18
C PRO A 871 10.64 -23.75 0.11
N ASN A 872 11.78 -23.07 0.16
CA ASN A 872 11.92 -21.67 0.56
C ASN A 872 12.54 -20.78 -0.55
N LEU A 873 12.53 -21.22 -1.81
CA LEU A 873 13.12 -20.47 -2.92
C LEU A 873 12.30 -19.21 -3.26
N GLU A 874 12.86 -18.03 -2.98
CA GLU A 874 12.21 -16.73 -3.16
C GLU A 874 12.61 -16.03 -4.47
N VAL A 875 13.86 -16.18 -4.91
CA VAL A 875 14.45 -15.40 -6.01
C VAL A 875 15.28 -16.30 -6.91
N ILE A 876 15.17 -16.09 -8.23
CA ILE A 876 16.15 -16.63 -9.19
C ILE A 876 16.75 -15.54 -10.08
N GLU A 877 17.97 -15.80 -10.54
CA GLU A 877 18.66 -15.08 -11.61
C GLU A 877 18.90 -16.06 -12.76
N LEU A 878 18.38 -15.76 -13.95
CA LEU A 878 18.43 -16.62 -15.13
C LEU A 878 19.13 -15.90 -16.28
N ASP A 879 20.23 -16.47 -16.77
CA ASP A 879 20.96 -15.89 -17.88
C ASP A 879 21.61 -16.97 -18.74
N SER A 880 21.41 -16.91 -20.05
CA SER A 880 22.04 -17.84 -20.98
C SER A 880 22.12 -17.20 -22.36
N SER A 881 23.29 -17.32 -22.98
CA SER A 881 23.55 -16.89 -24.35
C SER A 881 22.97 -17.83 -25.42
N PHE A 882 22.47 -19.00 -25.03
CA PHE A 882 22.06 -20.09 -25.94
C PHE A 882 20.57 -20.14 -26.27
N TYR A 883 19.82 -19.05 -26.14
CA TYR A 883 18.39 -19.01 -26.45
C TYR A 883 17.99 -17.77 -27.24
N VAL A 884 16.94 -17.91 -28.04
CA VAL A 884 16.17 -16.79 -28.61
C VAL A 884 15.01 -16.39 -27.69
N ASP A 885 14.62 -15.12 -27.70
CA ASP A 885 13.60 -14.53 -26.81
C ASP A 885 12.33 -15.37 -26.65
N GLY A 886 11.74 -15.84 -27.76
CA GLY A 886 10.49 -16.60 -27.75
C GLY A 886 10.60 -17.98 -27.10
N GLU A 887 11.79 -18.59 -27.17
CA GLU A 887 12.09 -19.88 -26.55
C GLU A 887 12.35 -19.70 -25.05
N PHE A 888 13.23 -18.78 -24.66
CA PHE A 888 13.52 -18.47 -23.26
C PHE A 888 12.26 -17.97 -22.52
N ALA A 889 11.45 -17.12 -23.16
CA ALA A 889 10.16 -16.71 -22.61
C ALA A 889 9.17 -17.87 -22.46
N SER A 890 9.36 -18.98 -23.18
CA SER A 890 8.55 -20.20 -23.03
C SER A 890 9.10 -21.13 -21.93
N PHE A 891 10.43 -21.16 -21.76
CA PHE A 891 11.09 -21.81 -20.64
C PHE A 891 10.74 -21.14 -19.28
N VAL A 892 10.79 -19.81 -19.20
CA VAL A 892 10.39 -19.07 -17.98
C VAL A 892 8.90 -19.26 -17.67
N LYS A 893 8.03 -19.47 -18.68
CA LYS A 893 6.62 -19.85 -18.47
C LYS A 893 6.46 -21.21 -17.80
N ALA A 894 7.38 -22.16 -18.00
CA ALA A 894 7.36 -23.45 -17.29
C ALA A 894 7.76 -23.27 -15.82
N ILE A 895 8.84 -22.51 -15.56
CA ILE A 895 9.28 -22.17 -14.20
C ILE A 895 8.17 -21.45 -13.41
N LEU A 896 7.49 -20.47 -14.03
CA LEU A 896 6.35 -19.74 -13.44
C LEU A 896 5.09 -20.60 -13.17
N ARG A 897 5.05 -21.85 -13.64
CA ARG A 897 3.98 -22.83 -13.35
C ARG A 897 4.37 -23.81 -12.24
N ALA A 898 5.63 -24.22 -12.20
CA ALA A 898 6.15 -25.19 -11.22
C ALA A 898 6.50 -24.55 -9.86
N THR A 899 6.86 -23.26 -9.83
CA THR A 899 7.46 -22.61 -8.66
C THR A 899 6.57 -21.49 -8.06
N LYS A 900 6.89 -21.07 -6.82
CA LYS A 900 6.20 -20.00 -6.06
C LYS A 900 7.13 -18.83 -5.74
N LEU A 901 7.90 -18.39 -6.73
CA LEU A 901 8.91 -17.34 -6.61
C LEU A 901 8.31 -15.97 -6.27
N ARG A 902 9.07 -15.12 -5.59
CA ARG A 902 8.77 -13.69 -5.44
C ARG A 902 9.36 -12.86 -6.58
N LYS A 903 10.55 -13.20 -7.08
CA LYS A 903 11.28 -12.40 -8.08
C LYS A 903 12.10 -13.25 -9.06
N ILE A 904 12.16 -12.81 -10.32
CA ILE A 904 13.04 -13.35 -11.37
C ILE A 904 13.87 -12.19 -11.93
N TYR A 905 15.19 -12.30 -11.87
CA TYR A 905 16.15 -11.48 -12.64
C TYR A 905 16.49 -12.20 -13.94
N GLN A 906 16.55 -11.50 -15.08
CA GLN A 906 16.97 -12.11 -16.34
C GLN A 906 17.56 -11.11 -17.35
N ARG A 907 18.39 -11.61 -18.28
CA ARG A 907 19.07 -10.83 -19.34
C ARG A 907 18.89 -11.34 -20.78
N THR A 908 18.09 -12.38 -21.02
CA THR A 908 17.98 -13.03 -22.34
C THR A 908 16.78 -12.55 -23.17
N VAL A 909 15.66 -12.16 -22.53
CA VAL A 909 14.40 -11.76 -23.21
C VAL A 909 14.22 -10.24 -23.18
N HIS A 910 14.00 -9.65 -24.35
CA HIS A 910 13.98 -8.22 -24.62
C HIS A 910 12.59 -7.74 -25.10
N GLY A 911 12.41 -6.41 -25.13
CA GLY A 911 11.31 -5.72 -25.83
C GLY A 911 9.90 -6.27 -25.55
N VAL A 912 9.11 -6.44 -26.60
CA VAL A 912 7.69 -6.84 -26.51
C VAL A 912 7.52 -8.22 -25.85
N MET A 913 8.50 -9.12 -25.97
CA MET A 913 8.45 -10.43 -25.28
C MET A 913 8.68 -10.26 -23.76
N LEU A 914 9.55 -9.33 -23.35
CA LEU A 914 9.74 -8.99 -21.94
C LEU A 914 8.50 -8.33 -21.34
N ASP A 915 7.82 -7.43 -22.07
CA ASP A 915 6.56 -6.83 -21.63
C ASP A 915 5.48 -7.90 -21.39
N GLN A 916 5.31 -8.84 -22.33
CA GLN A 916 4.37 -9.95 -22.19
C GLN A 916 4.73 -10.90 -21.05
N LEU A 917 6.02 -11.22 -20.88
CA LEU A 917 6.51 -12.10 -19.81
C LEU A 917 6.35 -11.44 -18.44
N THR A 918 6.58 -10.13 -18.33
CA THR A 918 6.37 -9.33 -17.12
C THR A 918 4.90 -9.25 -16.74
N ALA A 919 4.03 -8.99 -17.72
CA ALA A 919 2.57 -8.97 -17.53
C ALA A 919 1.98 -10.35 -17.17
N LEU A 920 2.67 -11.44 -17.50
CA LEU A 920 2.32 -12.79 -17.07
C LEU A 920 2.84 -13.09 -15.66
N ALA A 921 4.11 -12.80 -15.38
CA ALA A 921 4.74 -12.98 -14.06
C ALA A 921 3.94 -12.25 -12.96
N ALA A 922 3.49 -11.02 -13.24
CA ALA A 922 2.66 -10.23 -12.34
C ALA A 922 1.30 -10.90 -11.99
N LYS A 923 0.72 -11.72 -12.88
CA LYS A 923 -0.52 -12.47 -12.59
C LYS A 923 -0.28 -13.62 -11.61
N SER A 924 0.93 -14.19 -11.60
CA SER A 924 1.37 -15.18 -10.61
C SER A 924 1.96 -14.53 -9.35
N GLY A 925 1.92 -13.20 -9.22
CA GLY A 925 2.50 -12.46 -8.08
C GLY A 925 4.03 -12.29 -8.12
N VAL A 926 4.68 -12.66 -9.22
CA VAL A 926 6.15 -12.68 -9.36
C VAL A 926 6.64 -11.38 -10.01
N GLN A 927 7.62 -10.72 -9.39
CA GLN A 927 8.27 -9.56 -9.98
C GLN A 927 9.33 -10.00 -11.00
N MET A 928 9.12 -9.65 -12.29
CA MET A 928 10.17 -9.74 -13.31
C MET A 928 11.09 -8.51 -13.22
N VAL A 929 12.40 -8.70 -13.35
CA VAL A 929 13.42 -7.65 -13.34
C VAL A 929 14.40 -7.86 -14.48
N TRP A 930 14.67 -6.81 -15.24
CA TRP A 930 15.72 -6.79 -16.26
C TRP A 930 17.08 -6.53 -15.62
N GLY A 931 18.10 -7.31 -15.99
CA GLY A 931 19.46 -7.18 -15.48
C GLY A 931 19.82 -8.22 -14.42
N GLN A 932 20.97 -8.02 -13.77
CA GLN A 932 21.54 -8.93 -12.77
C GLN A 932 20.96 -8.70 -11.36
N ARG A 933 21.10 -9.71 -10.49
CA ARG A 933 20.84 -9.61 -9.05
C ARG A 933 21.94 -8.76 -8.41
N GLU A 934 21.54 -7.63 -7.83
CA GLU A 934 22.43 -6.65 -7.20
C GLU A 934 23.33 -7.31 -6.14
N CYS A 935 24.63 -7.04 -6.20
CA CYS A 935 25.56 -7.42 -5.13
C CYS A 935 25.52 -6.33 -4.05
N GLN A 936 24.94 -6.64 -2.89
CA GLN A 936 24.87 -5.71 -1.76
C GLN A 936 26.29 -5.45 -1.21
N TRP A 937 26.70 -4.18 -1.19
CA TRP A 937 28.01 -3.77 -0.66
C TRP A 937 27.89 -2.54 0.27
N PRO A 938 28.48 -2.56 1.48
CA PRO A 938 29.09 -3.71 2.14
C PRO A 938 28.09 -4.86 2.35
N ALA A 939 28.60 -6.09 2.38
CA ALA A 939 27.77 -7.27 2.64
C ALA A 939 27.19 -7.21 4.07
N PRO A 940 25.94 -7.66 4.28
CA PRO A 940 25.32 -7.69 5.60
C PRO A 940 25.87 -8.89 6.39
N LEU A 941 26.98 -8.68 7.10
CA LEU A 941 27.60 -9.72 7.91
C LEU A 941 26.65 -10.20 9.01
N GLU A 942 26.58 -11.52 9.19
CA GLU A 942 25.87 -12.14 10.30
C GLU A 942 26.87 -12.43 11.44
N GLU A 943 26.41 -12.36 12.68
CA GLU A 943 27.22 -12.69 13.87
C GLU A 943 27.42 -14.21 14.02
#